data_AF-A0A7C7C3M8-F1
#
_entry.id   AF-A0A7C7C3M8-F1
#
_cell.length_a   1.000
_cell.length_b   1.000
_cell.length_c   1.000
_cell.angle_alpha   90.00
_cell.angle_beta   90.00
_cell.angle_gamma   90.00
#
_symmetry.space_group_name_H-M   'P 1'
#
loop_
_entity.id
_entity.type
_entity.pdbx_description
1 polymer ?
#
loop_
_entity_poly.entity_id
_entity_poly.type
_entity_poly.pdbx_seq_one_letter_code
_entity_poly.pdbx_strand_id
1 'polypeptide(L)'
;MSLKEHFNSSKTAQSASLSDLAQEVESDRYVEAYRKLRAEYVPNVDFATASNFSHYGSAEKYYEDSVKRIYQNYPYDGSKYEMLCWEISGSHLDKWIYDNRYPKTTGHITMGITGKATGTQENGYGVPDKKEYLYLMGGPHAPESGEDTSTLKKVFDLGNVYDVDTARENNLEFKLSRGITTEFWLNKEAFDSTSTEHEVIFDLWNQRTSGSLDYGRLRIELAATGSESFRITARSGSSGFTDVSFGSDAPSPATVASSTWKHYAISLINSDSDVAAKLYVNGALTATKTITGAFLGPVTGALDATIGSLRTTPSGDLYHSDIGLGSGKLSASLDDFRYWKTERSPKQIGRNWFTNVYGGTNSDDANTMLGVYYKFNEGIYGSASYDATILDYSGRLSNASWINYTSSLGMRSTTSAMVLSNAAERERKDPIIYRTHPEVADLYSGLKVSGSHWDMQNNSSIMNSLPAWTTEYNNQPNKTLQEMTQIVGSYLDKLHQQISSLGSIKEPYGQAYTHNIHSSSTVPVPFSDRLVSGLGFAAPELFSEAKMVQALASRDEGYEYEEDIYKIKNQIYQNIYSSIFNIYKSKGTEKAFRNLIRCFGVDDELIKINLYANNSTYTIRDNYRYSSVKQKFISFNHPDRFASTLYQYADPETPNSRSFISGSGEIEEHIPFTLEAEVIFPSKPDKSEEGWYDTYFVTSSVFGMHEADSTTPSDNTIPSTDYCGMVVTAVRPDKDSNDATFVLSSSVLSAPISSSALPIEDVYENTKWNFAVRMRPAKWPFPDYISGSVLKDTHPIGTPPHTPNEDYILDFYGVQMVQDFKQDSFHVSASVSHEDGKNFMVSSKRVFAGAQRADISSAALTHNCDAKISNVAAWYNYIGNKEIDAHARDISNMGVKNPLEPIYIFDKDLGTVAIPQAETLLLHWDFSQVTSSGLESSPGSVDAKYTVADISSGSVANVSRYNSIFGAITEVHHTARGDYNLPSSTKVVSVEYIPTAVQELPEVQNSSDMIKLLSRDDEIFTSDTRPTDYFFAFEKSMYATISEEMVKMFATITDFNNLWGQPVNRYRLEYKDLSKLRQMFFERVSNTPDIDKYIEYYKWFDQAIGKMLLEMIPASVQSTESLVNTVESHVLERNKYWTKYPSMEMKGTDPESGLEGIHRLTE
;
A
#
# COMPACT_ATOMS: atom_id res chain seq x y z
N MET A 1 6.61 -12.62 -27.41
CA MET A 1 5.53 -13.62 -27.25
C MET A 1 4.24 -12.99 -27.71
N SER A 2 3.35 -13.74 -28.37
CA SER A 2 2.07 -13.15 -28.84
C SER A 2 1.05 -13.06 -27.71
N LEU A 3 0.17 -12.05 -27.71
CA LEU A 3 -0.93 -11.89 -26.73
C LEU A 3 -1.73 -13.19 -26.54
N LYS A 4 -1.90 -13.96 -27.63
CA LYS A 4 -2.66 -15.21 -27.64
C LYS A 4 -1.97 -16.35 -26.88
N GLU A 5 -0.65 -16.32 -26.78
CA GLU A 5 0.12 -17.29 -25.98
C GLU A 5 0.03 -17.00 -24.47
N HIS A 6 -0.16 -15.73 -24.08
CA HIS A 6 -0.42 -15.38 -22.68
C HIS A 6 -1.75 -15.96 -22.19
N PHE A 7 -2.83 -15.79 -22.96
CA PHE A 7 -4.17 -16.26 -22.57
C PHE A 7 -4.36 -17.78 -22.60
N ASN A 8 -3.58 -18.51 -23.40
CA ASN A 8 -3.69 -19.97 -23.51
C ASN A 8 -2.62 -20.74 -22.70
N SER A 9 -1.73 -20.05 -21.99
CA SER A 9 -0.69 -20.72 -21.21
C SER A 9 -1.18 -21.19 -19.83
N SER A 10 -2.15 -22.09 -19.81
CA SER A 10 -2.24 -23.09 -18.74
C SER A 10 -1.08 -24.09 -18.91
N LYS A 11 0.16 -23.57 -18.80
CA LYS A 11 1.33 -24.42 -18.59
C LYS A 11 1.20 -24.98 -17.18
N THR A 12 0.37 -26.02 -17.07
CA THR A 12 0.46 -27.05 -16.06
C THR A 12 1.95 -27.35 -15.94
N ALA A 13 2.54 -26.99 -14.80
CA ALA A 13 3.97 -27.08 -14.59
C ALA A 13 4.44 -28.47 -15.05
N GLN A 14 5.20 -28.54 -16.15
CA GLN A 14 5.98 -29.72 -16.44
C GLN A 14 6.78 -29.98 -15.17
N SER A 15 6.59 -31.17 -14.59
CA SER A 15 7.22 -31.59 -13.35
C SER A 15 8.73 -31.44 -13.49
N ALA A 16 9.26 -30.30 -13.05
CA ALA A 16 10.68 -30.15 -12.79
C ALA A 16 11.04 -31.28 -11.81
N SER A 17 12.13 -32.00 -12.07
CA SER A 17 12.54 -33.06 -11.17
C SER A 17 12.80 -32.46 -9.78
N LEU A 18 12.57 -33.23 -8.71
CA LEU A 18 12.80 -32.75 -7.33
C LEU A 18 14.23 -32.21 -7.17
N SER A 19 15.20 -32.78 -7.90
CA SER A 19 16.59 -32.33 -7.97
C SER A 19 16.76 -30.96 -8.63
N ASP A 20 16.03 -30.66 -9.72
CA ASP A 20 16.09 -29.35 -10.37
C ASP A 20 15.49 -28.26 -9.47
N LEU A 21 14.40 -28.58 -8.77
CA LEU A 21 13.78 -27.71 -7.77
C LEU A 21 14.66 -27.51 -6.54
N ALA A 22 15.35 -28.57 -6.08
CA ALA A 22 16.27 -28.51 -4.96
C ALA A 22 17.46 -27.59 -5.27
N GLN A 23 18.04 -27.68 -6.47
CA GLN A 23 19.12 -26.77 -6.91
C GLN A 23 18.67 -25.31 -7.02
N GLU A 24 17.39 -25.04 -7.33
CA GLU A 24 16.88 -23.66 -7.38
C GLU A 24 16.61 -23.05 -5.99
N VAL A 25 16.44 -23.87 -4.95
CA VAL A 25 16.12 -23.39 -3.59
C VAL A 25 17.35 -23.42 -2.68
N GLU A 26 17.93 -24.59 -2.44
CA GLU A 26 19.18 -24.80 -1.70
C GLU A 26 19.59 -26.29 -1.75
N SER A 27 18.76 -27.17 -1.17
CA SER A 27 18.99 -28.62 -1.07
C SER A 27 17.68 -29.42 -1.05
N ASP A 28 17.77 -30.72 -1.30
CA ASP A 28 16.65 -31.68 -1.21
C ASP A 28 16.20 -31.87 0.25
N ARG A 29 17.16 -31.93 1.18
CA ARG A 29 16.93 -32.03 2.63
C ARG A 29 16.11 -30.84 3.15
N TYR A 30 16.36 -29.63 2.64
CA TYR A 30 15.55 -28.45 2.96
C TYR A 30 14.08 -28.67 2.60
N VAL A 31 13.79 -29.18 1.40
CA VAL A 31 12.41 -29.44 0.95
C VAL A 31 11.69 -30.45 1.85
N GLU A 32 12.39 -31.49 2.29
CA GLU A 32 11.82 -32.48 3.22
C GLU A 32 11.55 -31.91 4.60
N ALA A 33 12.48 -31.14 5.16
CA ALA A 33 12.28 -30.44 6.43
C ALA A 33 11.13 -29.44 6.33
N TYR A 34 11.01 -28.72 5.21
CA TYR A 34 9.92 -27.77 4.96
C TYR A 34 8.55 -28.47 4.93
N ARG A 35 8.47 -29.66 4.33
CA ARG A 35 7.25 -30.48 4.39
C ARG A 35 6.88 -30.90 5.81
N LYS A 36 7.87 -31.17 6.67
CA LYS A 36 7.63 -31.50 8.09
C LYS A 36 7.10 -30.28 8.86
N LEU A 37 7.74 -29.12 8.70
CA LEU A 37 7.25 -27.87 9.31
C LEU A 37 5.82 -27.56 8.85
N ARG A 38 5.54 -27.72 7.55
CA ARG A 38 4.21 -27.53 6.96
C ARG A 38 3.15 -28.42 7.60
N ALA A 39 3.50 -29.65 7.96
CA ALA A 39 2.57 -30.60 8.58
C ALA A 39 2.45 -30.43 10.11
N GLU A 40 3.26 -29.57 10.73
CA GLU A 40 3.30 -29.36 12.16
C GLU A 40 2.05 -28.61 12.64
N TYR A 41 1.33 -29.19 13.61
CA TYR A 41 0.24 -28.50 14.30
C TYR A 41 0.79 -27.81 15.54
N VAL A 42 0.65 -26.49 15.58
CA VAL A 42 0.96 -25.66 16.74
C VAL A 42 -0.33 -25.40 17.52
N PRO A 43 -0.44 -25.82 18.80
CA PRO A 43 -1.56 -25.45 19.65
C PRO A 43 -1.67 -23.94 19.77
N ASN A 44 -2.89 -23.41 19.70
CA ASN A 44 -3.13 -21.98 19.86
C ASN A 44 -3.08 -21.60 21.35
N VAL A 45 -1.87 -21.30 21.83
CA VAL A 45 -1.61 -20.86 23.21
C VAL A 45 -1.02 -19.46 23.16
N ASP A 46 -1.57 -18.53 23.93
CA ASP A 46 -0.99 -17.21 24.12
C ASP A 46 0.21 -17.29 25.08
N PHE A 47 1.42 -17.22 24.53
CA PHE A 47 2.67 -17.25 25.28
C PHE A 47 3.07 -15.89 25.91
N ALA A 48 2.25 -14.84 25.77
CA ALA A 48 2.55 -13.53 26.34
C ALA A 48 2.61 -13.54 27.87
N THR A 49 1.83 -14.39 28.53
CA THR A 49 1.78 -14.52 29.98
C THR A 49 2.14 -15.94 30.42
N ALA A 50 3.01 -16.07 31.43
CA ALA A 50 3.47 -17.36 31.96
C ALA A 50 2.32 -18.28 32.44
N SER A 51 1.20 -17.68 32.88
CA SER A 51 0.02 -18.39 33.37
C SER A 51 -0.64 -19.31 32.36
N ASN A 52 -0.47 -19.03 31.08
CA ASN A 52 -1.17 -19.73 30.00
C ASN A 52 -0.47 -21.02 29.57
N PHE A 53 0.82 -21.16 29.87
CA PHE A 53 1.61 -22.30 29.39
C PHE A 53 2.32 -23.08 30.51
N SER A 54 2.59 -22.46 31.66
CA SER A 54 3.36 -23.06 32.76
C SER A 54 2.44 -23.38 33.94
N HIS A 55 1.85 -24.58 33.95
CA HIS A 55 0.95 -25.03 35.03
C HIS A 55 1.67 -25.88 36.08
N TYR A 56 2.52 -26.81 35.64
CA TYR A 56 3.21 -27.79 36.49
C TYR A 56 4.71 -27.53 36.62
N GLY A 57 5.35 -27.07 35.53
CA GLY A 57 6.75 -26.66 35.50
C GLY A 57 7.01 -25.24 36.01
N SER A 58 8.29 -24.89 36.11
CA SER A 58 8.78 -23.55 36.44
C SER A 58 8.88 -22.69 35.17
N ALA A 59 8.18 -21.55 35.18
CA ALA A 59 8.23 -20.52 34.15
C ALA A 59 9.58 -19.85 34.08
N GLU A 60 10.24 -19.60 35.22
CA GLU A 60 11.61 -19.07 35.25
C GLU A 60 12.55 -19.96 34.42
N LYS A 61 12.43 -21.28 34.60
CA LYS A 61 13.30 -22.23 33.91
C LYS A 61 12.99 -22.35 32.42
N TYR A 62 11.72 -22.31 32.02
CA TYR A 62 11.34 -22.27 30.61
C TYR A 62 11.94 -21.07 29.89
N TYR A 63 11.77 -19.86 30.44
CA TYR A 63 12.33 -18.65 29.83
C TYR A 63 13.85 -18.69 29.77
N GLU A 64 14.51 -19.15 30.85
CA GLU A 64 15.96 -19.32 30.88
C GLU A 64 16.45 -20.24 29.76
N ASP A 65 15.84 -21.42 29.62
CA ASP A 65 16.27 -22.44 28.67
C ASP A 65 15.94 -22.03 27.23
N SER A 66 14.81 -21.35 26.99
CA SER A 66 14.45 -20.81 25.67
C SER A 66 15.44 -19.76 25.19
N VAL A 67 15.78 -18.78 26.03
CA VAL A 67 16.76 -17.73 25.67
C VAL A 67 18.15 -18.35 25.45
N LYS A 68 18.56 -19.30 26.31
CA LYS A 68 19.80 -20.07 26.16
C LYS A 68 19.87 -20.82 24.85
N ARG A 69 18.79 -21.51 24.47
CA ARG A 69 18.72 -22.24 23.22
C ARG A 69 18.94 -21.34 22.00
N ILE A 70 18.44 -20.10 22.03
CA ILE A 70 18.63 -19.17 20.92
C ILE A 70 20.11 -18.79 20.81
N TYR A 71 20.73 -18.23 21.85
CA TYR A 71 22.12 -17.75 21.71
C TYR A 71 23.18 -18.87 21.66
N GLN A 72 22.88 -20.09 22.13
CA GLN A 72 23.84 -21.21 22.12
C GLN A 72 23.69 -22.13 20.90
N ASN A 73 22.46 -22.36 20.42
CA ASN A 73 22.17 -23.42 19.45
C ASN A 73 21.59 -22.92 18.13
N TYR A 74 21.26 -21.62 17.99
CA TYR A 74 20.76 -21.10 16.73
C TYR A 74 21.87 -21.14 15.66
N PRO A 75 21.66 -21.81 14.52
CA PRO A 75 22.67 -21.96 13.47
C PRO A 75 22.74 -20.69 12.61
N TYR A 76 23.35 -19.63 13.14
CA TYR A 76 23.40 -18.33 12.47
C TYR A 76 24.18 -18.37 11.15
N ASP A 77 25.18 -19.24 11.04
CA ASP A 77 26.05 -19.47 9.87
C ASP A 77 25.69 -20.76 9.10
N GLY A 78 24.56 -21.38 9.45
CA GLY A 78 24.10 -22.62 8.84
C GLY A 78 23.32 -22.45 7.54
N SER A 79 22.99 -23.58 6.91
CA SER A 79 22.08 -23.66 5.77
C SER A 79 20.63 -23.40 6.20
N LYS A 80 19.73 -23.09 5.26
CA LYS A 80 18.30 -22.95 5.62
C LYS A 80 17.74 -24.24 6.20
N TYR A 81 18.24 -25.39 5.75
CA TYR A 81 17.89 -26.69 6.32
C TYR A 81 18.22 -26.75 7.82
N GLU A 82 19.40 -26.30 8.24
CA GLU A 82 19.82 -26.32 9.64
C GLU A 82 18.97 -25.37 10.50
N MET A 83 18.71 -24.16 10.01
CA MET A 83 17.80 -23.21 10.66
C MET A 83 16.40 -23.81 10.84
N LEU A 84 15.90 -24.48 9.81
CA LEU A 84 14.59 -25.13 9.84
C LEU A 84 14.56 -26.34 10.79
N CYS A 85 15.64 -27.11 10.87
CA CYS A 85 15.77 -28.18 11.88
C CYS A 85 15.81 -27.63 13.31
N TRP A 86 16.46 -26.47 13.53
CA TRP A 86 16.43 -25.79 14.82
C TRP A 86 15.01 -25.36 15.19
N GLU A 87 14.25 -24.83 14.23
CA GLU A 87 12.86 -24.44 14.41
C GLU A 87 11.97 -25.66 14.72
N ILE A 88 12.02 -26.72 13.92
CA ILE A 88 11.23 -27.95 14.11
C ILE A 88 11.54 -28.62 15.46
N SER A 89 12.79 -28.54 15.93
CA SER A 89 13.18 -29.12 17.22
C SER A 89 12.92 -28.20 18.42
N GLY A 90 12.54 -26.95 18.20
CA GLY A 90 12.22 -25.98 19.25
C GLY A 90 10.84 -26.20 19.87
N SER A 91 10.68 -25.76 21.12
CA SER A 91 9.37 -25.65 21.73
C SER A 91 8.58 -24.48 21.11
N HIS A 92 7.24 -24.49 21.23
CA HIS A 92 6.41 -23.38 20.78
C HIS A 92 6.76 -22.06 21.48
N LEU A 93 7.18 -22.13 22.75
CA LEU A 93 7.67 -20.97 23.49
C LEU A 93 8.98 -20.43 22.90
N ASP A 94 9.90 -21.32 22.50
CA ASP A 94 11.18 -20.92 21.91
C ASP A 94 10.94 -20.13 20.62
N LYS A 95 10.05 -20.64 19.76
CA LYS A 95 9.62 -19.98 18.51
C LYS A 95 9.00 -18.61 18.82
N TRP A 96 8.07 -18.54 19.78
CA TRP A 96 7.42 -17.29 20.16
C TRP A 96 8.39 -16.23 20.70
N ILE A 97 9.35 -16.63 21.55
CA ILE A 97 10.38 -15.72 22.08
C ILE A 97 11.28 -15.24 20.95
N TYR A 98 11.74 -16.15 20.08
CA TYR A 98 12.58 -15.83 18.93
C TYR A 98 11.91 -14.83 17.98
N ASP A 99 10.62 -15.00 17.69
CA ASP A 99 9.89 -14.15 16.76
C ASP A 99 9.55 -12.78 17.35
N ASN A 100 9.05 -12.73 18.59
CA ASN A 100 8.40 -11.54 19.16
C ASN A 100 9.22 -10.75 20.19
N ARG A 101 10.19 -11.38 20.87
CA ARG A 101 10.91 -10.77 22.01
C ARG A 101 12.42 -10.70 21.82
N TYR A 102 13.01 -11.67 21.14
CA TYR A 102 14.46 -11.79 21.05
C TYR A 102 15.07 -10.68 20.18
N PRO A 103 16.15 -10.00 20.64
CA PRO A 103 16.80 -8.95 19.86
C PRO A 103 17.39 -9.49 18.55
N LYS A 104 17.00 -8.85 17.44
CA LYS A 104 17.48 -9.17 16.09
C LYS A 104 17.94 -7.89 15.39
N THR A 105 19.05 -7.96 14.68
CA THR A 105 19.70 -6.80 14.05
C THR A 105 20.04 -7.05 12.59
N THR A 106 20.11 -5.94 11.84
CA THR A 106 20.79 -5.79 10.55
C THR A 106 22.02 -4.92 10.78
N GLY A 107 22.88 -4.73 9.78
CA GLY A 107 23.91 -3.71 9.93
C GLY A 107 24.81 -3.56 8.73
N HIS A 108 25.57 -2.47 8.73
CA HIS A 108 26.62 -2.20 7.76
C HIS A 108 27.79 -1.49 8.44
N ILE A 109 28.90 -1.37 7.72
CA ILE A 109 30.11 -0.73 8.22
C ILE A 109 30.48 0.50 7.39
N THR A 110 31.16 1.45 8.02
CA THR A 110 31.73 2.62 7.35
C THR A 110 33.23 2.63 7.55
N MET A 111 33.97 2.51 6.43
CA MET A 111 35.42 2.52 6.40
C MET A 111 35.96 3.89 6.01
N GLY A 112 37.15 4.22 6.51
CA GLY A 112 37.85 5.46 6.14
C GLY A 112 37.47 6.66 7.02
N ILE A 113 36.79 6.42 8.14
CA ILE A 113 36.62 7.41 9.22
C ILE A 113 37.94 7.58 9.97
N THR A 114 38.66 6.48 10.22
CA THR A 114 40.01 6.49 10.79
C THR A 114 41.03 6.17 9.70
N GLY A 115 42.26 6.62 9.87
CA GLY A 115 43.32 6.25 8.93
C GLY A 115 43.13 6.81 7.52
N LYS A 116 42.68 8.06 7.38
CA LYS A 116 42.83 8.80 6.11
C LYS A 116 44.30 9.13 5.87
N ALA A 117 44.74 9.11 4.61
CA ALA A 117 46.09 9.54 4.24
C ALA A 117 46.17 11.08 4.27
N THR A 118 47.23 11.62 4.86
CA THR A 118 47.42 13.05 5.16
C THR A 118 48.25 13.81 4.13
N GLY A 119 48.64 13.18 3.01
CA GLY A 119 49.15 13.90 1.83
C GLY A 119 50.29 13.24 1.03
N THR A 120 50.86 12.12 1.49
CA THR A 120 51.86 11.37 0.70
C THR A 120 51.15 10.28 -0.12
N GLN A 121 51.11 10.49 -1.44
CA GLN A 121 50.67 9.48 -2.40
C GLN A 121 51.87 8.97 -3.18
N GLU A 122 51.97 7.65 -3.31
CA GLU A 122 52.92 7.02 -4.21
C GLU A 122 52.16 6.22 -5.28
N ASN A 123 52.32 6.62 -6.55
CA ASN A 123 51.64 6.02 -7.69
C ASN A 123 50.11 5.87 -7.48
N GLY A 124 49.48 6.91 -6.94
CA GLY A 124 48.05 6.98 -6.67
C GLY A 124 47.58 6.31 -5.36
N TYR A 125 48.45 5.60 -4.64
CA TYR A 125 48.10 5.01 -3.33
C TYR A 125 48.50 5.92 -2.18
N GLY A 126 47.52 6.35 -1.39
CA GLY A 126 47.75 7.08 -0.14
C GLY A 126 48.22 6.16 0.99
N VAL A 127 49.22 6.62 1.76
CA VAL A 127 49.68 5.93 2.97
C VAL A 127 49.02 6.57 4.20
N PRO A 128 48.23 5.83 5.00
CA PRO A 128 47.54 6.41 6.14
C PRO A 128 48.38 6.41 7.42
N ASP A 129 48.14 7.42 8.28
CA ASP A 129 48.79 7.54 9.60
C ASP A 129 48.43 6.39 10.55
N LYS A 130 47.20 5.88 10.43
CA LYS A 130 46.71 4.69 11.13
C LYS A 130 46.21 3.69 10.10
N LYS A 131 46.66 2.44 10.20
CA LYS A 131 46.30 1.40 9.24
C LYS A 131 44.96 0.78 9.61
N GLU A 132 43.87 1.21 8.99
CA GLU A 132 42.51 0.69 9.24
C GLU A 132 42.12 -0.32 8.13
N TYR A 133 41.81 -1.56 8.49
CA TYR A 133 41.36 -2.59 7.54
C TYR A 133 40.70 -3.76 8.27
N LEU A 134 39.93 -4.57 7.54
CA LEU A 134 39.51 -5.88 8.01
C LEU A 134 40.52 -6.91 7.57
N TYR A 135 40.96 -7.75 8.49
CA TYR A 135 41.88 -8.84 8.21
C TYR A 135 41.17 -10.17 8.36
N LEU A 136 41.32 -11.05 7.36
CA LEU A 136 40.79 -12.40 7.36
C LEU A 136 41.80 -13.40 6.79
N MET A 137 41.64 -14.65 7.19
CA MET A 137 42.52 -15.77 6.83
C MET A 137 41.71 -16.89 6.16
N GLY A 138 42.26 -17.54 5.13
CA GLY A 138 41.55 -18.57 4.36
C GLY A 138 41.38 -19.94 5.02
N GLY A 139 42.06 -20.22 6.14
CA GLY A 139 41.94 -21.51 6.83
C GLY A 139 42.64 -22.68 6.12
N PRO A 140 42.32 -23.95 6.46
CA PRO A 140 41.22 -24.37 7.35
C PRO A 140 41.49 -24.00 8.81
N HIS A 141 40.44 -23.56 9.51
CA HIS A 141 40.53 -23.05 10.88
C HIS A 141 40.29 -24.16 11.92
N ALA A 142 41.07 -24.13 12.99
CA ALA A 142 40.86 -24.95 14.18
C ALA A 142 39.90 -24.22 15.16
N PRO A 143 39.21 -24.94 16.06
CA PRO A 143 38.35 -24.32 17.07
C PRO A 143 39.14 -23.36 17.99
N GLU A 144 38.46 -22.32 18.49
CA GLU A 144 39.07 -21.26 19.30
C GLU A 144 39.70 -21.76 20.61
N SER A 145 40.68 -21.01 21.13
CA SER A 145 41.33 -21.31 22.40
C SER A 145 40.38 -21.10 23.58
N GLY A 146 39.77 -22.19 24.07
CA GLY A 146 38.81 -22.16 25.18
C GLY A 146 37.78 -23.29 25.11
N GLU A 147 37.60 -23.89 23.94
CA GLU A 147 36.78 -25.09 23.78
C GLU A 147 37.51 -26.34 24.27
N ASP A 148 36.74 -27.39 24.62
CA ASP A 148 37.26 -28.66 25.11
C ASP A 148 37.99 -29.43 23.98
N THR A 149 39.21 -28.98 23.69
CA THR A 149 40.16 -29.55 22.74
C THR A 149 40.95 -30.72 23.32
N SER A 150 40.49 -31.28 24.45
CA SER A 150 41.18 -32.37 25.17
C SER A 150 41.44 -33.61 24.33
N THR A 151 40.72 -33.78 23.22
CA THR A 151 40.95 -34.86 22.25
C THR A 151 41.04 -34.31 20.85
N LEU A 152 41.95 -34.88 20.04
CA LEU A 152 42.07 -34.58 18.60
C LEU A 152 40.74 -34.75 17.86
N LYS A 153 39.91 -35.72 18.27
CA LYS A 153 38.58 -35.92 17.71
C LYS A 153 37.70 -34.67 17.85
N LYS A 154 37.62 -34.08 19.05
CA LYS A 154 36.84 -32.85 19.28
C LYS A 154 37.39 -31.66 18.48
N VAL A 155 38.71 -31.59 18.30
CA VAL A 155 39.34 -30.56 17.47
C VAL A 155 38.90 -30.67 16.00
N PHE A 156 38.79 -31.90 15.47
CA PHE A 156 38.31 -32.14 14.10
C PHE A 156 36.79 -32.06 13.96
N ASP A 157 36.03 -32.39 15.01
CA ASP A 157 34.56 -32.29 14.99
C ASP A 157 34.11 -30.81 15.04
N LEU A 158 34.85 -29.93 15.72
CA LEU A 158 34.52 -28.50 15.93
C LEU A 158 35.21 -27.55 14.94
N GLY A 159 36.27 -27.99 14.25
CA GLY A 159 36.97 -27.21 13.22
C GLY A 159 36.37 -27.38 11.82
N ASN A 160 36.94 -26.70 10.84
CA ASN A 160 36.52 -26.87 9.44
C ASN A 160 36.90 -28.27 8.92
N VAL A 161 35.93 -28.97 8.30
CA VAL A 161 36.21 -30.23 7.61
C VAL A 161 37.08 -29.98 6.37
N TYR A 162 38.25 -30.61 6.31
CA TYR A 162 39.09 -30.61 5.13
C TYR A 162 38.62 -31.69 4.14
N ASP A 163 38.13 -31.27 2.98
CA ASP A 163 37.66 -32.17 1.91
C ASP A 163 37.90 -31.55 0.53
N VAL A 164 38.60 -32.30 -0.33
CA VAL A 164 38.99 -31.91 -1.69
C VAL A 164 37.81 -31.99 -2.65
N ASP A 165 36.93 -32.99 -2.49
CA ASP A 165 35.85 -33.26 -3.44
C ASP A 165 34.72 -32.22 -3.31
N THR A 166 34.51 -31.70 -2.09
CA THR A 166 33.54 -30.62 -1.81
C THR A 166 34.17 -29.23 -1.79
N ALA A 167 35.45 -29.09 -2.15
CA ALA A 167 36.22 -27.86 -2.18
C ALA A 167 36.29 -27.12 -0.84
N ARG A 168 36.44 -27.86 0.27
CA ARG A 168 36.65 -27.34 1.63
C ARG A 168 38.13 -27.30 2.04
N GLU A 169 39.05 -27.26 1.06
CA GLU A 169 40.49 -27.17 1.35
C GLU A 169 40.91 -25.82 1.92
N ASN A 170 40.36 -24.73 1.36
CA ASN A 170 40.66 -23.36 1.73
C ASN A 170 39.42 -22.49 1.47
N ASN A 171 39.05 -21.64 2.42
CA ASN A 171 37.88 -20.76 2.33
C ASN A 171 38.09 -19.64 1.29
N LEU A 172 39.33 -19.23 1.07
CA LEU A 172 39.71 -18.21 0.08
C LEU A 172 40.36 -18.83 -1.17
N GLU A 173 40.06 -20.10 -1.48
CA GLU A 173 40.61 -20.78 -2.65
C GLU A 173 40.47 -19.94 -3.93
N PHE A 174 41.61 -19.63 -4.56
CA PHE A 174 41.65 -18.85 -5.78
C PHE A 174 42.02 -19.72 -6.98
N LYS A 175 40.98 -20.16 -7.72
CA LYS A 175 41.11 -21.06 -8.86
C LYS A 175 40.16 -20.70 -10.00
N LEU A 176 40.68 -20.11 -11.07
CA LEU A 176 39.87 -19.65 -12.20
C LEU A 176 39.33 -20.75 -13.12
N SER A 177 39.68 -22.03 -12.92
CA SER A 177 39.06 -23.13 -13.67
C SER A 177 37.58 -23.32 -13.29
N ARG A 178 37.20 -22.95 -12.06
CA ARG A 178 35.80 -22.92 -11.58
C ARG A 178 35.22 -21.50 -11.55
N GLY A 179 36.11 -20.51 -11.66
CA GLY A 179 35.82 -19.10 -11.51
C GLY A 179 35.75 -18.67 -10.05
N ILE A 180 35.62 -17.37 -9.84
CA ILE A 180 35.40 -16.76 -8.53
C ILE A 180 34.39 -15.64 -8.68
N THR A 181 33.68 -15.29 -7.61
CA THR A 181 32.79 -14.13 -7.60
C THR A 181 32.86 -13.41 -6.26
N THR A 182 33.12 -12.10 -6.30
CA THR A 182 33.06 -11.22 -5.13
C THR A 182 31.82 -10.34 -5.23
N GLU A 183 30.93 -10.39 -4.23
CA GLU A 183 29.70 -9.59 -4.16
C GLU A 183 29.76 -8.68 -2.92
N PHE A 184 29.26 -7.45 -3.01
CA PHE A 184 29.16 -6.52 -1.89
C PHE A 184 28.25 -5.34 -2.22
N TRP A 185 27.66 -4.76 -1.17
CA TRP A 185 27.00 -3.46 -1.24
C TRP A 185 27.99 -2.35 -0.91
N LEU A 186 27.96 -1.28 -1.71
CA LEU A 186 28.84 -0.13 -1.55
C LEU A 186 28.02 1.16 -1.59
N ASN A 187 28.26 2.05 -0.63
CA ASN A 187 27.84 3.44 -0.69
C ASN A 187 29.05 4.35 -0.50
N LYS A 188 29.28 5.21 -1.49
CA LYS A 188 30.39 6.16 -1.49
C LYS A 188 29.86 7.57 -1.75
N GLU A 189 30.26 8.50 -0.90
CA GLU A 189 29.88 9.92 -1.03
C GLU A 189 30.74 10.65 -2.06
N ALA A 190 32.07 10.58 -1.91
CA ALA A 190 33.02 11.27 -2.77
C ALA A 190 34.36 10.53 -2.83
N PHE A 191 35.11 10.77 -3.90
CA PHE A 191 36.53 10.43 -3.97
C PHE A 191 37.35 11.61 -3.42
N ASP A 192 38.30 11.31 -2.54
CA ASP A 192 39.31 12.27 -2.09
C ASP A 192 40.65 11.93 -2.74
N SER A 193 40.83 12.41 -3.97
CA SER A 193 42.06 12.21 -4.74
C SER A 193 43.26 12.95 -4.15
N THR A 194 43.11 13.74 -3.08
CA THR A 194 44.26 14.29 -2.33
C THR A 194 44.76 13.31 -1.26
N SER A 195 43.87 12.47 -0.73
CA SER A 195 44.22 11.40 0.20
C SER A 195 44.72 10.17 -0.56
N THR A 196 43.92 9.64 -1.50
CA THR A 196 44.30 8.48 -2.33
C THR A 196 43.55 8.50 -3.66
N GLU A 197 44.23 8.23 -4.77
CA GLU A 197 43.59 8.09 -6.08
C GLU A 197 43.05 6.66 -6.30
N HIS A 198 43.68 5.67 -5.66
CA HIS A 198 43.26 4.27 -5.66
C HIS A 198 42.74 3.84 -4.28
N GLU A 199 41.52 3.32 -4.23
CA GLU A 199 40.88 2.79 -3.03
C GLU A 199 40.65 1.28 -3.18
N VAL A 200 41.21 0.47 -2.28
CA VAL A 200 41.16 -0.99 -2.40
C VAL A 200 39.99 -1.56 -1.62
N ILE A 201 39.12 -2.31 -2.32
CA ILE A 201 37.97 -2.97 -1.70
C ILE A 201 38.39 -4.31 -1.13
N PHE A 202 39.08 -5.14 -1.93
CA PHE A 202 39.48 -6.49 -1.55
C PHE A 202 40.86 -6.81 -2.13
N ASP A 203 41.77 -7.32 -1.31
CA ASP A 203 43.12 -7.74 -1.71
C ASP A 203 43.50 -9.07 -1.05
N LEU A 204 43.56 -10.13 -1.83
CA LEU A 204 43.92 -11.49 -1.47
C LEU A 204 45.36 -11.77 -1.89
N TRP A 205 46.17 -12.33 -0.99
CA TRP A 205 47.58 -12.61 -1.23
C TRP A 205 48.02 -13.92 -0.57
N ASN A 206 48.87 -14.69 -1.26
CA ASN A 206 49.36 -15.98 -0.79
C ASN A 206 50.69 -15.93 0.00
N GLN A 207 51.05 -14.76 0.52
CA GLN A 207 52.26 -14.53 1.31
C GLN A 207 53.60 -14.77 0.57
N ARG A 208 53.59 -14.86 -0.77
CA ARG A 208 54.80 -14.98 -1.59
C ARG A 208 55.24 -13.63 -2.15
N THR A 209 56.54 -13.44 -2.33
CA THR A 209 57.08 -12.23 -2.95
C THR A 209 56.68 -12.15 -4.42
N SER A 210 56.45 -10.94 -4.94
CA SER A 210 56.01 -10.68 -6.32
C SER A 210 56.88 -11.30 -7.43
N GLY A 211 58.17 -11.53 -7.17
CA GLY A 211 59.09 -12.18 -8.11
C GLY A 211 59.15 -13.71 -8.02
N SER A 212 58.38 -14.34 -7.13
CA SER A 212 58.35 -15.80 -6.99
C SER A 212 57.49 -16.45 -8.07
N LEU A 213 57.89 -17.64 -8.54
CA LEU A 213 57.06 -18.49 -9.40
C LEU A 213 55.76 -18.94 -8.72
N ASP A 214 55.72 -18.88 -7.40
CA ASP A 214 54.55 -19.20 -6.60
C ASP A 214 53.72 -17.96 -6.26
N TYR A 215 53.95 -16.78 -6.85
CA TYR A 215 53.23 -15.56 -6.48
C TYR A 215 51.73 -15.61 -6.82
N GLY A 216 50.85 -15.35 -5.85
CA GLY A 216 49.42 -15.35 -6.04
C GLY A 216 48.76 -14.10 -5.47
N ARG A 217 47.95 -13.41 -6.28
CA ARG A 217 47.21 -12.22 -5.84
C ARG A 217 45.92 -12.00 -6.61
N LEU A 218 44.88 -11.58 -5.91
CA LEU A 218 43.64 -11.05 -6.49
C LEU A 218 43.32 -9.72 -5.79
N ARG A 219 43.18 -8.64 -6.57
CA ARG A 219 42.86 -7.32 -6.04
C ARG A 219 41.75 -6.66 -6.85
N ILE A 220 40.79 -6.09 -6.12
CA ILE A 220 39.69 -5.27 -6.63
C ILE A 220 39.83 -3.88 -6.02
N GLU A 221 39.93 -2.86 -6.87
CA GLU A 221 40.13 -1.48 -6.46
C GLU A 221 39.29 -0.50 -7.28
N LEU A 222 39.08 0.69 -6.70
CA LEU A 222 38.42 1.84 -7.32
C LEU A 222 39.48 2.87 -7.67
N ALA A 223 39.40 3.43 -8.87
CA ALA A 223 40.16 4.59 -9.32
C ALA A 223 39.28 5.84 -9.25
N ALA A 224 39.81 6.90 -8.66
CA ALA A 224 39.19 8.23 -8.60
C ALA A 224 39.31 8.98 -9.94
N THR A 225 40.33 8.66 -10.74
CA THR A 225 40.68 9.34 -11.98
C THR A 225 40.52 8.39 -13.18
N GLY A 226 39.97 8.90 -14.29
CA GLY A 226 39.69 8.14 -15.52
C GLY A 226 38.20 7.96 -15.83
N SER A 227 37.91 7.35 -16.98
CA SER A 227 36.52 7.11 -17.44
C SER A 227 35.81 6.01 -16.66
N GLU A 228 36.55 5.10 -16.02
CA GLU A 228 36.06 3.86 -15.41
C GLU A 228 36.63 3.73 -14.00
N SER A 229 35.77 3.43 -13.01
CA SER A 229 36.21 3.37 -11.62
C SER A 229 36.77 2.00 -11.22
N PHE A 230 36.17 0.89 -11.64
CA PHE A 230 36.61 -0.44 -11.20
C PHE A 230 37.86 -0.93 -11.94
N ARG A 231 38.85 -1.39 -11.17
CA ARG A 231 40.10 -2.01 -11.64
C ARG A 231 40.33 -3.35 -10.96
N ILE A 232 40.84 -4.30 -11.73
CA ILE A 232 41.10 -5.66 -11.27
C ILE A 232 42.53 -6.10 -11.58
N THR A 233 43.11 -6.85 -10.65
CA THR A 233 44.42 -7.50 -10.79
C THR A 233 44.30 -8.94 -10.36
N ALA A 234 44.79 -9.87 -11.17
CA ALA A 234 44.80 -11.30 -10.86
C ALA A 234 46.10 -11.94 -11.36
N ARG A 235 46.86 -12.59 -10.47
CA ARG A 235 48.14 -13.23 -10.79
C ARG A 235 48.29 -14.60 -10.15
N SER A 236 48.95 -15.50 -10.89
CA SER A 236 49.39 -16.83 -10.45
C SER A 236 50.75 -17.13 -11.10
N GLY A 237 51.81 -17.10 -10.31
CA GLY A 237 53.19 -17.14 -10.76
C GLY A 237 53.51 -16.00 -11.72
N SER A 238 54.07 -16.34 -12.88
CA SER A 238 54.40 -15.39 -13.95
C SER A 238 53.23 -15.04 -14.87
N SER A 239 52.05 -15.66 -14.70
CA SER A 239 50.87 -15.47 -15.54
C SER A 239 49.81 -14.60 -14.85
N GLY A 240 49.02 -13.87 -15.63
CA GLY A 240 47.92 -13.04 -15.16
C GLY A 240 47.91 -11.62 -15.73
N PHE A 241 47.18 -10.73 -15.09
CA PHE A 241 47.03 -9.33 -15.49
C PHE A 241 47.03 -8.40 -14.28
N THR A 242 47.38 -7.14 -14.52
CA THR A 242 47.44 -6.09 -13.49
C THR A 242 46.73 -4.84 -13.98
N ASP A 243 45.95 -4.25 -13.10
CA ASP A 243 45.26 -2.97 -13.31
C ASP A 243 44.45 -2.90 -14.62
N VAL A 244 43.62 -3.92 -14.83
CA VAL A 244 42.72 -3.98 -15.99
C VAL A 244 41.36 -3.42 -15.61
N SER A 245 40.80 -2.60 -16.50
CA SER A 245 39.45 -2.03 -16.39
C SER A 245 38.44 -2.75 -17.29
N PHE A 246 37.14 -2.54 -17.04
CA PHE A 246 36.06 -3.27 -17.69
C PHE A 246 35.60 -2.69 -19.04
N GLY A 247 36.11 -1.53 -19.46
CA GLY A 247 35.70 -0.84 -20.68
C GLY A 247 34.60 0.20 -20.43
N SER A 248 34.15 0.87 -21.50
CA SER A 248 33.23 2.02 -21.43
C SER A 248 31.88 1.75 -20.78
N ASP A 249 31.48 0.49 -20.67
CA ASP A 249 30.21 0.09 -20.04
C ASP A 249 30.33 0.02 -18.50
N ALA A 250 31.54 0.13 -17.95
CA ALA A 250 31.77 0.14 -16.51
C ALA A 250 31.33 1.47 -15.87
N PRO A 251 30.85 1.47 -14.62
CA PRO A 251 30.50 2.69 -13.91
C PRO A 251 31.66 3.68 -13.83
N SER A 252 31.38 4.94 -14.16
CA SER A 252 32.31 6.04 -13.96
C SER A 252 32.52 6.34 -12.46
N PRO A 253 33.61 7.01 -12.07
CA PRO A 253 33.81 7.42 -10.67
C PRO A 253 32.64 8.25 -10.12
N ALA A 254 32.02 9.12 -10.92
CA ALA A 254 30.84 9.88 -10.50
C ALA A 254 29.60 8.99 -10.28
N THR A 255 29.46 7.90 -11.03
CA THR A 255 28.36 6.95 -10.85
C THR A 255 28.54 6.11 -9.58
N VAL A 256 29.79 5.81 -9.20
CA VAL A 256 30.10 5.10 -7.95
C VAL A 256 29.94 6.04 -6.74
N ALA A 257 30.50 7.25 -6.81
CA ALA A 257 30.41 8.29 -5.78
C ALA A 257 29.10 9.09 -5.90
N SER A 258 27.97 8.42 -5.68
CA SER A 258 26.63 9.00 -5.82
C SER A 258 25.87 9.14 -4.51
N SER A 259 26.50 8.83 -3.37
CA SER A 259 25.89 8.76 -2.04
C SER A 259 24.66 7.82 -1.97
N THR A 260 24.57 6.86 -2.90
CA THR A 260 23.50 5.86 -2.94
C THR A 260 24.09 4.47 -2.84
N TRP A 261 23.40 3.60 -2.10
CA TRP A 261 23.76 2.19 -1.98
C TRP A 261 23.54 1.46 -3.30
N LYS A 262 24.58 0.76 -3.77
CA LYS A 262 24.54 -0.09 -4.97
C LYS A 262 25.18 -1.44 -4.67
N HIS A 263 24.59 -2.49 -5.21
CA HIS A 263 25.17 -3.83 -5.14
C HIS A 263 26.10 -4.05 -6.34
N TYR A 264 27.33 -4.47 -6.08
CA TYR A 264 28.32 -4.82 -7.08
C TYR A 264 28.68 -6.30 -6.97
N ALA A 265 28.72 -7.00 -8.11
CA ALA A 265 29.32 -8.33 -8.18
C ALA A 265 30.34 -8.41 -9.31
N ILE A 266 31.51 -8.97 -9.02
CA ILE A 266 32.60 -9.15 -9.98
C ILE A 266 32.90 -10.64 -10.08
N SER A 267 32.72 -11.20 -11.28
CA SER A 267 33.03 -12.60 -11.58
C SER A 267 34.25 -12.71 -12.50
N LEU A 268 35.12 -13.68 -12.23
CA LEU A 268 36.30 -13.99 -13.04
C LEU A 268 36.30 -15.49 -13.35
N ILE A 269 36.50 -15.88 -14.60
CA ILE A 269 36.63 -17.28 -15.03
C ILE A 269 37.59 -17.43 -16.21
N ASN A 270 38.32 -18.53 -16.28
CA ASN A 270 39.12 -18.86 -17.46
C ASN A 270 38.20 -19.22 -18.64
N SER A 271 38.46 -18.61 -19.80
CA SER A 271 37.80 -18.89 -21.07
C SER A 271 38.88 -19.24 -22.09
N ASP A 272 39.12 -20.53 -22.31
CA ASP A 272 40.22 -21.04 -23.15
C ASP A 272 41.60 -20.50 -22.72
N SER A 273 42.24 -19.66 -23.54
CA SER A 273 43.54 -19.01 -23.25
C SER A 273 43.41 -17.69 -22.48
N ASP A 274 42.19 -17.23 -22.26
CA ASP A 274 41.85 -15.89 -21.79
C ASP A 274 41.14 -15.94 -20.44
N VAL A 275 40.96 -14.78 -19.80
CA VAL A 275 40.11 -14.64 -18.61
C VAL A 275 38.93 -13.74 -18.94
N ALA A 276 37.72 -14.22 -18.67
CA ALA A 276 36.50 -13.43 -18.76
C ALA A 276 36.19 -12.80 -17.40
N ALA A 277 36.10 -11.47 -17.37
CA ALA A 277 35.69 -10.69 -16.22
C ALA A 277 34.30 -10.07 -16.46
N LYS A 278 33.37 -10.26 -15.53
CA LYS A 278 32.00 -9.74 -15.62
C LYS A 278 31.69 -8.86 -14.41
N LEU A 279 31.09 -7.71 -14.66
CA LEU A 279 30.65 -6.77 -13.63
C LEU A 279 29.13 -6.66 -13.67
N TYR A 280 28.51 -6.84 -12.51
CA TYR A 280 27.08 -6.69 -12.29
C TYR A 280 26.80 -5.53 -11.35
N VAL A 281 25.76 -4.74 -11.65
CA VAL A 281 25.26 -3.65 -10.81
C VAL A 281 23.79 -3.89 -10.52
N ASN A 282 23.39 -3.93 -9.25
CA ASN A 282 22.02 -4.20 -8.80
C ASN A 282 21.39 -5.44 -9.46
N GLY A 283 22.17 -6.53 -9.55
CA GLY A 283 21.73 -7.80 -10.14
C GLY A 283 21.81 -7.89 -11.67
N ALA A 284 21.95 -6.78 -12.39
CA ALA A 284 22.03 -6.76 -13.85
C ALA A 284 23.49 -6.84 -14.34
N LEU A 285 23.75 -7.59 -15.40
CA LEU A 285 25.06 -7.63 -16.05
C LEU A 285 25.31 -6.31 -16.79
N THR A 286 26.30 -5.55 -16.36
CA THR A 286 26.59 -4.21 -16.91
C THR A 286 27.76 -4.23 -17.88
N ALA A 287 28.87 -4.89 -17.52
CA ALA A 287 30.07 -4.94 -18.35
C ALA A 287 30.67 -6.34 -18.40
N THR A 288 31.26 -6.69 -19.56
CA THR A 288 32.00 -7.92 -19.76
C THR A 288 33.31 -7.61 -20.46
N LYS A 289 34.43 -8.12 -19.94
CA LYS A 289 35.76 -7.92 -20.48
C LYS A 289 36.48 -9.26 -20.63
N THR A 290 36.92 -9.56 -21.85
CA THR A 290 37.82 -10.69 -22.11
C THR A 290 39.26 -10.20 -22.13
N ILE A 291 40.11 -10.80 -21.31
CA ILE A 291 41.53 -10.45 -21.14
C ILE A 291 42.37 -11.51 -21.84
N THR A 292 42.94 -11.15 -22.98
CA THR A 292 43.62 -12.07 -23.89
C THR A 292 44.95 -12.59 -23.34
N GLY A 293 45.20 -13.90 -23.43
CA GLY A 293 46.47 -14.53 -23.04
C GLY A 293 46.74 -14.53 -21.54
N ALA A 294 45.69 -14.41 -20.72
CA ALA A 294 45.79 -14.23 -19.28
C ALA A 294 45.35 -15.45 -18.46
N PHE A 295 45.29 -16.65 -19.06
CA PHE A 295 44.95 -17.88 -18.37
C PHE A 295 45.71 -18.05 -17.05
N LEU A 296 44.98 -18.34 -15.96
CA LEU A 296 45.52 -18.49 -14.62
C LEU A 296 45.33 -19.90 -14.08
N GLY A 297 46.42 -20.49 -13.58
CA GLY A 297 46.37 -21.73 -12.79
C GLY A 297 45.85 -21.50 -11.37
N PRO A 298 45.65 -22.57 -10.58
CA PRO A 298 45.29 -22.45 -9.16
C PRO A 298 46.44 -21.81 -8.37
N VAL A 299 46.10 -20.86 -7.49
CA VAL A 299 47.06 -20.27 -6.56
C VAL A 299 47.20 -21.17 -5.32
N THR A 300 48.44 -21.50 -4.97
CA THR A 300 48.77 -22.33 -3.80
C THR A 300 49.42 -21.50 -2.70
N GLY A 301 49.38 -21.99 -1.45
CA GLY A 301 49.95 -21.33 -0.28
C GLY A 301 48.90 -20.86 0.74
N ALA A 302 49.37 -20.17 1.77
CA ALA A 302 48.50 -19.59 2.80
C ALA A 302 47.88 -18.30 2.27
N LEU A 303 46.57 -18.32 2.05
CA LEU A 303 45.81 -17.20 1.48
C LEU A 303 45.23 -16.33 2.60
N ASP A 304 45.66 -15.08 2.64
CA ASP A 304 45.16 -14.03 3.53
C ASP A 304 44.52 -12.94 2.69
N ALA A 305 43.50 -12.27 3.23
CA ALA A 305 42.91 -11.10 2.58
C ALA A 305 42.72 -9.91 3.51
N THR A 306 42.73 -8.73 2.91
CA THR A 306 42.25 -7.49 3.55
C THR A 306 41.05 -6.92 2.81
N ILE A 307 40.06 -6.44 3.57
CA ILE A 307 38.95 -5.64 3.04
C ILE A 307 39.20 -4.18 3.43
N GLY A 308 39.11 -3.30 2.44
CA GLY A 308 39.23 -1.85 2.61
C GLY A 308 40.65 -1.29 2.55
N SER A 309 41.68 -2.09 2.30
CA SER A 309 43.05 -1.61 2.06
C SER A 309 43.91 -2.64 1.33
N LEU A 310 45.11 -2.23 0.90
CA LEU A 310 46.14 -3.13 0.41
C LEU A 310 46.66 -4.09 1.51
N ARG A 311 46.93 -5.33 1.12
CA ARG A 311 47.60 -6.35 1.95
C ARG A 311 49.13 -6.25 1.87
N THR A 312 49.65 -5.95 0.68
CA THR A 312 51.08 -5.84 0.39
C THR A 312 51.33 -4.86 -0.76
N THR A 313 52.58 -4.42 -0.95
CA THR A 313 53.02 -3.60 -2.10
C THR A 313 52.55 -4.17 -3.45
N PRO A 314 52.05 -3.34 -4.37
CA PRO A 314 51.86 -3.74 -5.78
C PRO A 314 53.18 -4.19 -6.42
N SER A 315 53.12 -5.10 -7.41
CA SER A 315 54.32 -5.62 -8.08
C SER A 315 54.86 -4.66 -9.15
N GLY A 316 56.15 -4.31 -9.10
CA GLY A 316 56.89 -3.55 -10.13
C GLY A 316 58.07 -2.74 -9.54
N ASP A 317 59.08 -2.42 -10.35
CA ASP A 317 60.30 -1.69 -9.90
C ASP A 317 60.06 -0.20 -9.54
N LEU A 318 58.81 0.27 -9.61
CA LEU A 318 58.41 1.66 -9.36
C LEU A 318 57.93 1.92 -7.92
N TYR A 319 57.60 0.88 -7.14
CA TYR A 319 57.00 1.02 -5.81
C TYR A 319 58.08 0.97 -4.72
N HIS A 320 58.30 2.09 -4.02
CA HIS A 320 59.29 2.19 -2.94
C HIS A 320 58.75 1.55 -1.65
N SER A 321 59.61 1.36 -0.65
CA SER A 321 59.38 0.56 0.58
C SER A 321 58.25 1.03 1.50
N ASP A 322 57.58 2.15 1.20
CA ASP A 322 56.69 2.84 2.14
C ASP A 322 55.20 2.58 1.87
N ILE A 323 54.83 2.14 0.66
CA ILE A 323 53.50 1.57 0.38
C ILE A 323 53.46 0.17 0.98
N GLY A 324 52.38 -0.21 1.66
CA GLY A 324 52.31 -1.56 2.22
C GLY A 324 50.94 -1.90 2.77
N LEU A 325 50.92 -2.80 3.75
CA LEU A 325 49.70 -3.15 4.48
C LEU A 325 49.03 -1.88 5.03
N GLY A 326 47.78 -1.66 4.65
CA GLY A 326 46.96 -0.51 5.07
C GLY A 326 46.90 0.65 4.07
N SER A 327 47.75 0.68 3.03
CA SER A 327 47.73 1.75 2.00
C SER A 327 46.53 1.62 1.06
N GLY A 328 46.15 2.70 0.37
CA GLY A 328 45.00 2.71 -0.56
C GLY A 328 43.66 2.51 0.14
N LYS A 329 43.46 3.20 1.27
CA LYS A 329 42.31 3.03 2.17
C LYS A 329 40.98 3.33 1.46
N LEU A 330 40.03 2.40 1.55
CA LEU A 330 38.66 2.61 1.11
C LEU A 330 37.93 3.59 2.03
N SER A 331 37.35 4.63 1.44
CA SER A 331 36.48 5.59 2.14
C SER A 331 35.04 5.43 1.61
N ALA A 332 34.34 4.46 2.16
CA ALA A 332 32.97 4.10 1.78
C ALA A 332 32.30 3.26 2.87
N SER A 333 30.98 3.16 2.80
CA SER A 333 30.22 2.17 3.56
C SER A 333 30.10 0.87 2.79
N LEU A 334 30.28 -0.26 3.47
CA LEU A 334 30.17 -1.61 2.93
C LEU A 334 29.12 -2.41 3.71
N ASP A 335 28.37 -3.23 2.98
CA ASP A 335 27.40 -4.18 3.54
C ASP A 335 27.46 -5.51 2.76
N ASP A 336 27.05 -6.61 3.40
CA ASP A 336 26.78 -7.92 2.78
C ASP A 336 27.90 -8.41 1.82
N PHE A 337 29.13 -8.46 2.33
CA PHE A 337 30.32 -8.88 1.58
C PHE A 337 30.40 -10.40 1.45
N ARG A 338 30.49 -10.92 0.21
CA ARG A 338 30.51 -12.36 -0.11
C ARG A 338 31.68 -12.69 -1.02
N TYR A 339 32.37 -13.78 -0.71
CA TYR A 339 33.40 -14.37 -1.59
C TYR A 339 33.02 -15.80 -1.98
N TRP A 340 32.83 -16.04 -3.27
CA TRP A 340 32.53 -17.34 -3.86
C TRP A 340 33.74 -17.92 -4.57
N LYS A 341 34.04 -19.20 -4.31
CA LYS A 341 35.09 -20.01 -4.97
C LYS A 341 34.65 -20.57 -6.34
N THR A 342 33.62 -19.99 -6.93
CA THR A 342 33.03 -20.39 -8.21
C THR A 342 32.45 -19.16 -8.91
N GLU A 343 32.35 -19.18 -10.25
CA GLU A 343 31.54 -18.20 -10.97
C GLU A 343 30.06 -18.37 -10.62
N ARG A 344 29.42 -17.27 -10.20
CA ARG A 344 27.97 -17.19 -10.02
C ARG A 344 27.32 -16.82 -11.35
N SER A 345 26.23 -17.52 -11.71
CA SER A 345 25.50 -17.22 -12.93
C SER A 345 24.73 -15.89 -12.83
N PRO A 346 24.45 -15.19 -13.96
CA PRO A 346 23.62 -13.98 -13.95
C PRO A 346 22.27 -14.16 -13.26
N LYS A 347 21.63 -15.34 -13.44
CA LYS A 347 20.35 -15.69 -12.80
C LYS A 347 20.49 -15.79 -11.26
N GLN A 348 21.60 -16.35 -10.77
CA GLN A 348 21.86 -16.48 -9.35
C GLN A 348 22.14 -15.13 -8.69
N ILE A 349 22.92 -14.26 -9.35
CA ILE A 349 23.20 -12.90 -8.85
C ILE A 349 21.92 -12.06 -8.88
N GLY A 350 21.20 -12.06 -10.01
CA GLY A 350 19.95 -11.31 -10.18
C GLY A 350 18.84 -11.70 -9.19
N ARG A 351 18.84 -12.93 -8.67
CA ARG A 351 17.86 -13.39 -7.66
C ARG A 351 18.26 -13.17 -6.20
N ASN A 352 19.56 -13.03 -5.91
CA ASN A 352 20.08 -13.04 -4.54
C ASN A 352 20.77 -11.74 -4.12
N TRP A 353 20.79 -10.70 -4.95
CA TRP A 353 21.44 -9.43 -4.61
C TRP A 353 20.68 -8.61 -3.55
N PHE A 354 19.35 -8.76 -3.48
CA PHE A 354 18.47 -8.06 -2.53
C PHE A 354 18.03 -8.94 -1.34
N THR A 355 18.64 -10.11 -1.16
CA THR A 355 18.29 -11.06 -0.08
C THR A 355 19.53 -11.73 0.49
N ASN A 356 19.42 -12.21 1.73
CA ASN A 356 20.48 -12.96 2.39
C ASN A 356 20.65 -14.36 1.77
N VAL A 357 21.91 -14.75 1.60
CA VAL A 357 22.29 -16.13 1.24
C VAL A 357 22.63 -16.90 2.52
N TYR A 358 22.56 -18.22 2.48
CA TYR A 358 22.81 -19.08 3.63
C TYR A 358 24.04 -19.95 3.36
N GLY A 359 24.82 -20.19 4.40
CA GLY A 359 26.00 -21.03 4.35
C GLY A 359 25.63 -22.51 4.39
N GLY A 360 26.50 -23.28 5.03
CA GLY A 360 26.23 -24.67 5.39
C GLY A 360 27.36 -25.15 6.25
N THR A 361 27.08 -25.56 7.49
CA THR A 361 28.14 -25.97 8.43
C THR A 361 28.73 -27.34 8.02
N ASN A 362 29.43 -28.01 8.94
CA ASN A 362 29.91 -29.38 8.72
C ASN A 362 28.77 -30.42 8.60
N SER A 363 27.52 -30.06 8.93
CA SER A 363 26.38 -30.99 8.94
C SER A 363 25.60 -31.08 7.61
N ASP A 364 25.83 -30.12 6.71
CA ASP A 364 25.17 -30.03 5.41
C ASP A 364 26.12 -29.51 4.32
N ASP A 365 26.02 -30.08 3.11
CA ASP A 365 26.89 -29.75 1.98
C ASP A 365 26.29 -28.66 1.07
N ALA A 366 25.31 -27.92 1.57
CA ALA A 366 24.75 -26.76 0.88
C ALA A 366 25.80 -25.64 0.78
N ASN A 367 25.86 -24.97 -0.37
CA ASN A 367 26.70 -23.79 -0.62
C ASN A 367 28.16 -23.91 -0.17
N THR A 368 28.81 -25.09 -0.29
CA THR A 368 30.24 -25.27 0.07
C THR A 368 31.20 -24.36 -0.69
N MET A 369 30.74 -23.77 -1.80
CA MET A 369 31.49 -22.83 -2.63
C MET A 369 31.45 -21.40 -2.11
N LEU A 370 30.60 -21.09 -1.13
CA LEU A 370 30.67 -19.85 -0.37
C LEU A 370 31.90 -19.95 0.54
N GLY A 371 32.88 -19.09 0.29
CA GLY A 371 34.14 -19.08 1.00
C GLY A 371 34.05 -18.29 2.30
N VAL A 372 33.59 -17.06 2.20
CA VAL A 372 33.44 -16.13 3.32
C VAL A 372 32.19 -15.28 3.11
N TYR A 373 31.47 -15.00 4.19
CA TYR A 373 30.30 -14.14 4.16
C TYR A 373 30.18 -13.24 5.39
N TYR A 374 30.18 -11.91 5.18
CA TYR A 374 30.03 -10.92 6.25
C TYR A 374 28.80 -10.04 6.02
N LYS A 375 27.85 -10.10 6.97
CA LYS A 375 26.63 -9.28 7.00
C LYS A 375 26.72 -8.05 7.89
N PHE A 376 27.73 -7.98 8.77
CA PHE A 376 27.92 -6.88 9.72
C PHE A 376 26.73 -6.57 10.64
N ASN A 377 25.95 -7.58 11.01
CA ASN A 377 24.67 -7.46 11.72
C ASN A 377 24.69 -8.00 13.16
N GLU A 378 25.86 -8.16 13.77
CA GLU A 378 26.06 -8.74 15.11
C GLU A 378 25.52 -7.86 16.27
N GLY A 379 25.01 -6.66 15.97
CA GLY A 379 24.66 -5.64 16.96
C GLY A 379 25.88 -4.80 17.39
N ILE A 380 25.61 -3.67 18.07
CA ILE A 380 26.66 -2.79 18.61
C ILE A 380 26.74 -3.02 20.12
N TYR A 381 27.81 -3.67 20.57
CA TYR A 381 28.02 -4.00 21.97
C TYR A 381 28.40 -2.76 22.81
N GLY A 382 29.13 -1.80 22.21
CA GLY A 382 29.71 -0.65 22.89
C GLY A 382 31.12 -0.91 23.47
N SER A 383 31.71 -2.07 23.15
CA SER A 383 33.07 -2.45 23.55
C SER A 383 33.88 -2.83 22.32
N ALA A 384 34.99 -2.13 22.12
CA ALA A 384 35.87 -2.32 20.95
C ALA A 384 36.37 -3.76 20.78
N SER A 385 36.48 -4.54 21.86
CA SER A 385 36.92 -5.96 21.77
C SER A 385 35.90 -6.87 21.09
N TYR A 386 34.60 -6.61 21.26
CA TYR A 386 33.54 -7.39 20.61
C TYR A 386 33.18 -6.78 19.26
N ASP A 387 33.08 -5.45 19.21
CA ASP A 387 32.66 -4.73 18.01
C ASP A 387 33.69 -4.79 16.87
N ALA A 388 34.97 -5.06 17.18
CA ALA A 388 36.02 -5.25 16.19
C ALA A 388 36.03 -6.66 15.56
N THR A 389 35.30 -7.63 16.12
CA THR A 389 35.19 -8.97 15.53
C THR A 389 33.97 -9.04 14.64
N ILE A 390 34.16 -9.51 13.41
CA ILE A 390 33.10 -9.69 12.42
C ILE A 390 32.94 -11.18 12.17
N LEU A 391 31.72 -11.67 12.34
CA LEU A 391 31.39 -13.07 12.25
C LEU A 391 31.21 -13.50 10.80
N ASP A 392 31.74 -14.69 10.49
CA ASP A 392 31.55 -15.34 9.21
C ASP A 392 30.24 -16.13 9.17
N TYR A 393 29.36 -15.79 8.24
CA TYR A 393 28.05 -16.40 8.00
C TYR A 393 28.09 -17.51 6.92
N SER A 394 29.29 -17.90 6.46
CA SER A 394 29.43 -18.96 5.44
C SER A 394 29.43 -20.39 6.03
N GLY A 395 29.58 -20.53 7.35
CA GLY A 395 29.73 -21.82 8.02
C GLY A 395 31.16 -22.37 7.98
N ARG A 396 32.17 -21.49 7.86
CA ARG A 396 33.59 -21.85 7.69
C ARG A 396 34.52 -21.19 8.71
N LEU A 397 33.97 -20.64 9.79
CA LEU A 397 34.71 -20.09 10.93
C LEU A 397 35.81 -19.09 10.53
N SER A 398 35.63 -18.36 9.43
CA SER A 398 36.62 -17.42 8.90
C SER A 398 36.37 -16.00 9.40
N ASN A 399 36.22 -15.81 10.71
CA ASN A 399 35.91 -14.50 11.30
C ASN A 399 36.98 -13.45 10.93
N ALA A 400 36.54 -12.21 10.67
CA ALA A 400 37.43 -11.09 10.40
C ALA A 400 37.70 -10.25 11.65
N SER A 401 38.89 -9.68 11.75
CA SER A 401 39.25 -8.71 12.77
C SER A 401 39.41 -7.31 12.17
N TRP A 402 38.75 -6.33 12.77
CA TRP A 402 38.85 -4.92 12.39
C TRP A 402 40.01 -4.24 13.12
N ILE A 403 41.07 -3.96 12.36
CA ILE A 403 42.24 -3.26 12.88
C ILE A 403 41.97 -1.75 12.95
N ASN A 404 42.30 -1.13 14.10
CA ASN A 404 42.04 0.28 14.43
C ASN A 404 40.56 0.67 14.55
N TYR A 405 39.69 -0.27 14.94
CA TYR A 405 38.30 0.02 15.28
C TYR A 405 38.17 0.96 16.49
N THR A 406 37.21 1.90 16.43
CA THR A 406 36.89 2.83 17.53
C THR A 406 35.37 2.96 17.69
N SER A 407 34.84 2.55 18.85
CA SER A 407 33.38 2.54 19.10
C SER A 407 32.74 3.93 19.13
N SER A 408 33.48 4.99 19.43
CA SER A 408 32.96 6.37 19.52
C SER A 408 32.75 7.07 18.17
N LEU A 409 33.17 6.47 17.06
CA LEU A 409 33.19 7.11 15.74
C LEU A 409 32.10 6.61 14.80
N GLY A 410 31.13 5.82 15.29
CA GLY A 410 29.99 5.37 14.46
C GLY A 410 30.40 4.51 13.25
N MET A 411 31.49 3.74 13.37
CA MET A 411 32.02 2.91 12.27
C MET A 411 31.12 1.71 11.93
N ARG A 412 30.18 1.35 12.82
CA ARG A 412 29.14 0.34 12.59
C ARG A 412 27.77 0.99 12.72
N SER A 413 26.82 0.51 11.93
CA SER A 413 25.42 0.88 11.98
C SER A 413 24.55 -0.38 12.04
N THR A 414 23.37 -0.29 12.65
CA THR A 414 22.35 -1.36 12.65
C THR A 414 21.32 -1.25 11.52
N THR A 415 21.51 -0.29 10.60
CA THR A 415 20.64 -0.10 9.44
C THR A 415 21.08 -0.95 8.24
N SER A 416 20.14 -1.32 7.39
CA SER A 416 20.36 -2.19 6.21
C SER A 416 20.63 -1.39 4.93
N ALA A 417 21.64 -1.76 4.15
CA ALA A 417 21.87 -1.19 2.83
C ALA A 417 20.75 -1.52 1.82
N MET A 418 20.15 -2.71 1.92
CA MET A 418 19.08 -3.17 1.02
C MET A 418 17.81 -2.32 1.20
N VAL A 419 17.48 -1.96 2.44
CA VAL A 419 16.34 -1.09 2.75
C VAL A 419 16.63 0.36 2.36
N LEU A 420 17.82 0.88 2.68
CA LEU A 420 18.20 2.26 2.36
C LEU A 420 18.36 2.53 0.84
N SER A 421 18.57 1.50 0.03
CA SER A 421 18.60 1.59 -1.44
C SER A 421 17.22 1.46 -2.09
N ASN A 422 16.16 1.18 -1.31
CA ASN A 422 14.85 0.75 -1.81
C ASN A 422 14.90 -0.53 -2.66
N ALA A 423 15.90 -1.40 -2.45
CA ALA A 423 15.98 -2.69 -3.13
C ALA A 423 15.05 -3.74 -2.50
N ALA A 424 14.80 -3.63 -1.20
CA ALA A 424 13.81 -4.42 -0.47
C ALA A 424 13.08 -3.53 0.54
N GLU A 425 11.79 -3.78 0.76
CA GLU A 425 11.01 -3.05 1.78
C GLU A 425 11.48 -3.36 3.20
N ARG A 426 12.00 -4.58 3.40
CA ARG A 426 12.55 -5.06 4.67
C ARG A 426 13.66 -6.08 4.43
N GLU A 427 14.56 -6.22 5.40
CA GLU A 427 15.55 -7.29 5.44
C GLU A 427 15.28 -8.18 6.66
N ARG A 428 15.43 -9.51 6.49
CA ARG A 428 15.39 -10.45 7.60
C ARG A 428 16.56 -10.19 8.56
N LYS A 429 16.22 -9.74 9.77
CA LYS A 429 17.17 -9.51 10.87
C LYS A 429 17.66 -10.85 11.46
N ASP A 430 18.94 -10.92 11.80
CA ASP A 430 19.53 -12.09 12.47
C ASP A 430 19.60 -11.89 13.99
N PRO A 431 19.50 -12.96 14.80
CA PRO A 431 19.55 -12.86 16.26
C PRO A 431 20.95 -12.52 16.76
N ILE A 432 21.02 -11.71 17.82
CA ILE A 432 22.28 -11.43 18.52
C ILE A 432 22.70 -12.67 19.33
N ILE A 433 23.87 -13.24 19.03
CA ILE A 433 24.37 -14.46 19.69
C ILE A 433 25.18 -14.19 20.97
N TYR A 434 25.61 -12.95 21.19
CA TYR A 434 26.40 -12.61 22.37
C TYR A 434 25.53 -12.57 23.64
N ARG A 435 25.72 -13.54 24.55
CA ARG A 435 24.98 -13.61 25.82
C ARG A 435 25.10 -12.36 26.69
N THR A 436 26.24 -11.67 26.61
CA THR A 436 26.56 -10.48 27.44
C THR A 436 26.18 -9.17 26.75
N HIS A 437 25.61 -9.23 25.54
CA HIS A 437 25.10 -8.04 24.87
C HIS A 437 24.00 -7.40 25.74
N PRO A 438 24.00 -6.07 25.95
CA PRO A 438 23.07 -5.41 26.85
C PRO A 438 21.60 -5.79 26.64
N GLU A 439 21.13 -5.74 25.39
CA GLU A 439 19.73 -6.07 25.06
C GLU A 439 19.35 -7.54 25.37
N VAL A 440 20.26 -8.48 25.13
CA VAL A 440 20.03 -9.91 25.41
C VAL A 440 20.07 -10.16 26.91
N ALA A 441 21.00 -9.53 27.63
CA ALA A 441 21.12 -9.63 29.07
C ALA A 441 19.93 -9.02 29.81
N ASP A 442 19.40 -7.90 29.31
CA ASP A 442 18.21 -7.23 29.84
C ASP A 442 16.96 -8.08 29.60
N LEU A 443 16.78 -8.62 28.38
CA LEU A 443 15.70 -9.56 28.08
C LEU A 443 15.76 -10.80 29.00
N TYR A 444 16.94 -11.41 29.09
CA TYR A 444 17.16 -12.59 29.92
C TYR A 444 16.81 -12.33 31.39
N SER A 445 17.27 -11.21 31.94
CA SER A 445 17.01 -10.83 33.33
C SER A 445 15.53 -10.51 33.56
N GLY A 446 14.90 -9.78 32.63
CA GLY A 446 13.48 -9.43 32.70
C GLY A 446 12.56 -10.65 32.65
N LEU A 447 12.78 -11.57 31.71
CA LEU A 447 12.00 -12.81 31.60
C LEU A 447 12.20 -13.71 32.82
N LYS A 448 13.42 -13.80 33.35
CA LYS A 448 13.72 -14.56 34.57
C LYS A 448 12.94 -14.03 35.77
N VAL A 449 12.93 -12.71 35.97
CA VAL A 449 12.16 -12.08 37.06
C VAL A 449 10.66 -12.33 36.88
N SER A 450 10.13 -12.14 35.67
CA SER A 450 8.72 -12.40 35.36
C SER A 450 8.31 -13.85 35.64
N GLY A 451 9.11 -14.82 35.18
CA GLY A 451 8.90 -16.23 35.45
C GLY A 451 8.94 -16.57 36.95
N SER A 452 9.90 -16.01 37.69
CA SER A 452 10.01 -16.25 39.14
C SER A 452 8.79 -15.73 39.93
N HIS A 453 8.20 -14.62 39.50
CA HIS A 453 7.00 -14.07 40.11
C HIS A 453 5.79 -14.98 39.88
N TRP A 454 5.65 -15.56 38.67
CA TRP A 454 4.60 -16.54 38.39
C TRP A 454 4.79 -17.83 39.21
N ASP A 455 6.01 -18.35 39.28
CA ASP A 455 6.32 -19.59 40.00
C ASP A 455 5.98 -19.51 41.50
N MET A 456 6.14 -18.33 42.10
CA MET A 456 5.72 -18.08 43.49
C MET A 456 4.21 -18.10 43.70
N GLN A 457 3.43 -17.70 42.68
CA GLN A 457 1.97 -17.65 42.74
C GLN A 457 1.32 -18.97 42.30
N ASN A 458 2.05 -19.79 41.55
CA ASN A 458 1.54 -21.02 40.97
C ASN A 458 1.48 -22.17 42.00
N ASN A 459 0.30 -22.36 42.60
CA ASN A 459 0.05 -23.45 43.53
C ASN A 459 0.01 -24.85 42.88
N SER A 460 -0.16 -24.96 41.55
CA SER A 460 -0.18 -26.25 40.85
C SER A 460 1.22 -26.74 40.44
N SER A 461 2.28 -25.97 40.72
CA SER A 461 3.64 -26.41 40.40
C SER A 461 4.01 -27.67 41.17
N ILE A 462 4.70 -28.60 40.51
CA ILE A 462 5.10 -29.88 41.12
C ILE A 462 6.06 -29.61 42.29
N MET A 463 6.92 -28.60 42.17
CA MET A 463 7.84 -28.22 43.24
C MET A 463 7.10 -27.81 44.51
N ASN A 464 6.02 -27.04 44.39
CA ASN A 464 5.20 -26.62 45.54
C ASN A 464 4.37 -27.76 46.14
N SER A 465 4.18 -28.87 45.41
CA SER A 465 3.52 -30.08 45.92
C SER A 465 4.42 -30.97 46.78
N LEU A 466 5.74 -30.76 46.76
CA LEU A 466 6.69 -31.53 47.56
C LEU A 466 6.74 -31.02 49.00
N PRO A 467 6.99 -31.90 50.00
CA PRO A 467 7.16 -31.49 51.39
C PRO A 467 8.30 -30.47 51.58
N ALA A 468 8.10 -29.48 52.45
CA ALA A 468 9.04 -28.38 52.69
C ALA A 468 10.47 -28.83 53.05
N TRP A 469 10.62 -29.94 53.78
CA TRP A 469 11.96 -30.46 54.14
C TRP A 469 12.77 -30.89 52.91
N THR A 470 12.11 -31.29 51.82
CA THR A 470 12.75 -31.68 50.56
C THR A 470 13.15 -30.46 49.74
N THR A 471 12.31 -29.42 49.74
CA THR A 471 12.59 -28.17 49.01
C THR A 471 13.66 -27.32 49.70
N GLU A 472 13.74 -27.34 51.03
CA GLU A 472 14.81 -26.67 51.80
C GLU A 472 16.19 -27.30 51.57
N TYR A 473 16.26 -28.62 51.37
CA TYR A 473 17.51 -29.34 51.05
C TYR A 473 18.04 -29.02 49.64
N ASN A 474 17.18 -28.47 48.77
CA ASN A 474 17.51 -28.05 47.40
C ASN A 474 18.31 -26.72 47.34
N ASN A 475 18.55 -26.05 48.48
CA ASN A 475 19.43 -24.88 48.57
C ASN A 475 20.93 -25.24 48.50
N GLN A 476 21.28 -26.51 48.27
CA GLN A 476 22.65 -26.97 48.02
C GLN A 476 23.05 -26.77 46.54
N PRO A 477 24.35 -26.71 46.21
CA PRO A 477 24.82 -26.40 44.85
C PRO A 477 24.32 -27.35 43.74
N ASN A 478 23.84 -28.55 44.08
CA ASN A 478 23.30 -29.52 43.13
C ASN A 478 21.77 -29.42 43.05
N LYS A 479 21.28 -28.69 42.03
CA LYS A 479 19.85 -28.45 41.75
C LYS A 479 19.12 -29.63 41.08
N THR A 480 19.57 -30.86 41.32
CA THR A 480 19.10 -32.05 40.60
C THR A 480 17.59 -32.29 40.78
N LEU A 481 17.05 -31.97 41.97
CA LEU A 481 15.61 -32.08 42.22
C LEU A 481 14.82 -31.11 41.34
N GLN A 482 15.26 -29.86 41.23
CA GLN A 482 14.62 -28.84 40.39
C GLN A 482 14.60 -29.25 38.91
N GLU A 483 15.72 -29.77 38.42
CA GLU A 483 15.84 -30.27 37.04
C GLU A 483 14.91 -31.47 36.79
N MET A 484 14.85 -32.44 37.71
CA MET A 484 13.93 -33.57 37.59
C MET A 484 12.46 -33.14 37.62
N THR A 485 12.08 -32.24 38.54
CA THR A 485 10.72 -31.70 38.59
C THR A 485 10.37 -30.92 37.33
N GLN A 486 11.33 -30.22 36.73
CA GLN A 486 11.12 -29.50 35.48
C GLN A 486 10.92 -30.44 34.29
N ILE A 487 11.68 -31.53 34.20
CA ILE A 487 11.50 -32.53 33.13
C ILE A 487 10.10 -33.15 33.21
N VAL A 488 9.65 -33.52 34.42
CA VAL A 488 8.29 -34.05 34.60
C VAL A 488 7.23 -32.98 34.33
N GLY A 489 7.44 -31.77 34.85
CA GLY A 489 6.55 -30.61 34.65
C GLY A 489 6.38 -30.27 33.17
N SER A 490 7.46 -30.22 32.40
CA SER A 490 7.42 -29.95 30.95
C SER A 490 6.68 -30.98 30.13
N TYR A 491 6.79 -32.25 30.49
CA TYR A 491 5.97 -33.28 29.86
C TYR A 491 4.48 -33.11 30.19
N LEU A 492 4.15 -32.82 31.45
CA LEU A 492 2.75 -32.62 31.88
C LEU A 492 2.13 -31.34 31.34
N ASP A 493 2.88 -30.23 31.27
CA ASP A 493 2.46 -28.98 30.65
C ASP A 493 2.19 -29.19 29.15
N LYS A 494 3.10 -29.90 28.45
CA LYS A 494 2.88 -30.28 27.04
C LYS A 494 1.63 -31.13 26.86
N LEU A 495 1.43 -32.14 27.71
CA LEU A 495 0.22 -32.98 27.68
C LEU A 495 -1.04 -32.15 27.95
N HIS A 496 -1.00 -31.23 28.91
CA HIS A 496 -2.12 -30.35 29.23
C HIS A 496 -2.52 -29.49 28.02
N GLN A 497 -1.54 -28.87 27.37
CA GLN A 497 -1.76 -28.10 26.14
C GLN A 497 -2.32 -28.98 25.00
N GLN A 498 -1.83 -30.21 24.85
CA GLN A 498 -2.33 -31.15 23.83
C GLN A 498 -3.77 -31.60 24.12
N ILE A 499 -4.12 -31.87 25.38
CA ILE A 499 -5.48 -32.27 25.77
C ILE A 499 -6.45 -31.10 25.60
N SER A 500 -6.04 -29.90 26.03
CA SER A 500 -6.84 -28.68 25.86
C SER A 500 -7.10 -28.38 24.39
N SER A 501 -6.07 -28.44 23.55
CA SER A 501 -6.20 -28.17 22.11
C SER A 501 -6.97 -29.24 21.33
N LEU A 502 -7.05 -30.49 21.82
CA LEU A 502 -7.86 -31.54 21.21
C LEU A 502 -9.37 -31.20 21.26
N GLY A 503 -9.82 -30.54 22.33
CA GLY A 503 -11.21 -30.11 22.48
C GLY A 503 -11.59 -29.02 21.47
N SER A 504 -10.68 -28.09 21.21
CA SER A 504 -10.90 -26.93 20.34
C SER A 504 -10.49 -27.15 18.88
N ILE A 505 -9.99 -28.33 18.50
CA ILE A 505 -9.42 -28.59 17.17
C ILE A 505 -10.40 -28.39 15.99
N LYS A 506 -11.72 -28.51 16.26
CA LYS A 506 -12.80 -28.32 15.28
C LYS A 506 -13.52 -26.98 15.44
N GLU A 507 -13.24 -26.23 16.50
CA GLU A 507 -13.93 -24.98 16.76
C GLU A 507 -13.52 -23.95 15.70
N PRO A 508 -14.49 -23.31 15.03
CA PRO A 508 -14.17 -22.24 14.09
C PRO A 508 -13.51 -21.11 14.87
N TYR A 509 -12.37 -20.65 14.35
CA TYR A 509 -11.46 -19.65 14.91
C TYR A 509 -12.11 -18.30 15.31
N GLY A 510 -13.41 -18.10 15.04
CA GLY A 510 -14.16 -16.86 15.25
C GLY A 510 -15.05 -16.76 16.50
N GLN A 511 -15.15 -17.77 17.38
CA GLN A 511 -15.92 -17.63 18.64
C GLN A 511 -15.07 -17.41 19.90
N ALA A 512 -13.75 -17.60 19.83
CA ALA A 512 -12.88 -17.45 21.00
C ALA A 512 -12.13 -16.10 21.07
N TYR A 513 -12.12 -15.28 20.00
CA TYR A 513 -11.24 -14.09 19.93
C TYR A 513 -11.96 -12.87 19.34
N THR A 514 -12.66 -12.12 20.20
CA THR A 514 -13.22 -10.78 19.93
C THR A 514 -12.21 -9.65 20.18
N HIS A 515 -10.93 -9.95 20.42
CA HIS A 515 -9.87 -8.95 20.55
C HIS A 515 -8.63 -9.39 19.76
N ASN A 516 -8.26 -8.60 18.74
CA ASN A 516 -7.07 -8.73 17.89
C ASN A 516 -6.98 -9.94 16.96
N ILE A 517 -7.82 -9.93 15.92
CA ILE A 517 -7.72 -10.78 14.71
C ILE A 517 -6.41 -10.52 13.92
N HIS A 518 -5.62 -9.52 14.32
CA HIS A 518 -4.36 -9.10 13.68
C HIS A 518 -3.10 -9.33 14.55
N SER A 519 -3.18 -10.09 15.65
CA SER A 519 -1.94 -10.47 16.34
C SER A 519 -1.16 -11.46 15.47
N SER A 520 0.05 -11.07 15.07
CA SER A 520 1.04 -11.84 14.30
C SER A 520 1.42 -13.22 14.88
N SER A 521 0.82 -13.65 15.99
CA SER A 521 1.18 -14.84 16.75
C SER A 521 0.35 -16.09 16.42
N THR A 522 -0.75 -15.96 15.69
CA THR A 522 -1.70 -17.07 15.50
C THR A 522 -1.49 -17.76 14.16
N VAL A 523 -0.92 -18.96 14.21
CA VAL A 523 -0.65 -19.78 13.02
C VAL A 523 -1.91 -20.55 12.61
N PRO A 524 -2.35 -20.47 11.35
CA PRO A 524 -3.55 -21.17 10.89
C PRO A 524 -3.32 -22.70 10.86
N VAL A 525 -4.37 -23.48 11.13
CA VAL A 525 -4.23 -24.94 11.31
C VAL A 525 -3.86 -25.64 9.99
N PRO A 526 -2.92 -26.60 10.01
CA PRO A 526 -2.32 -27.13 8.79
C PRO A 526 -3.25 -28.02 7.95
N PHE A 527 -4.31 -28.55 8.56
CA PHE A 527 -5.31 -29.44 7.94
C PHE A 527 -6.67 -28.75 7.69
N SER A 528 -6.66 -27.41 7.53
CA SER A 528 -7.89 -26.63 7.27
C SER A 528 -8.66 -27.09 6.03
N ASP A 529 -7.95 -27.60 5.02
CA ASP A 529 -8.51 -28.22 3.82
C ASP A 529 -9.42 -29.43 4.14
N ARG A 530 -9.02 -30.25 5.12
CA ARG A 530 -9.79 -31.40 5.62
C ARG A 530 -11.00 -30.98 6.44
N LEU A 531 -10.92 -29.84 7.13
CA LEU A 531 -12.07 -29.30 7.87
C LEU A 531 -13.17 -28.84 6.90
N VAL A 532 -12.80 -28.14 5.84
CA VAL A 532 -13.72 -27.68 4.78
C VAL A 532 -14.31 -28.86 4.02
N SER A 533 -13.47 -29.79 3.55
CA SER A 533 -13.94 -30.99 2.83
C SER A 533 -14.76 -31.94 3.70
N GLY A 534 -14.48 -32.01 5.01
CA GLY A 534 -15.29 -32.75 5.97
C GLY A 534 -16.74 -32.25 6.10
N LEU A 535 -17.00 -30.98 5.75
CA LEU A 535 -18.35 -30.40 5.69
C LEU A 535 -19.01 -30.53 4.32
N GLY A 536 -18.35 -31.18 3.34
CA GLY A 536 -18.91 -31.44 2.01
C GLY A 536 -18.67 -30.34 0.98
N PHE A 537 -17.74 -29.41 1.23
CA PHE A 537 -17.30 -28.40 0.27
C PHE A 537 -15.98 -28.83 -0.37
N ALA A 538 -15.86 -28.85 -1.70
CA ALA A 538 -14.57 -29.24 -2.28
C ALA A 538 -13.56 -28.13 -2.01
N ALA A 539 -12.45 -28.49 -1.36
CA ALA A 539 -11.32 -27.62 -1.15
C ALA A 539 -10.25 -27.94 -2.21
N PRO A 540 -10.32 -27.37 -3.44
CA PRO A 540 -9.23 -27.51 -4.40
C PRO A 540 -7.95 -26.91 -3.82
N GLU A 541 -6.80 -27.40 -4.27
CA GLU A 541 -5.51 -26.85 -3.91
C GLU A 541 -5.41 -25.37 -4.36
N LEU A 542 -5.45 -24.45 -3.39
CA LEU A 542 -5.18 -23.03 -3.65
C LEU A 542 -3.72 -22.86 -4.09
N PHE A 543 -3.48 -21.90 -5.00
CA PHE A 543 -2.16 -21.50 -5.51
C PHE A 543 -1.36 -22.59 -6.24
N SER A 544 -2.04 -23.54 -6.91
CA SER A 544 -1.38 -24.60 -7.69
C SER A 544 -0.48 -24.10 -8.82
N GLU A 545 -0.64 -22.84 -9.26
CA GLU A 545 0.14 -22.23 -10.33
C GLU A 545 1.33 -21.40 -9.86
N ALA A 546 1.48 -21.18 -8.54
CA ALA A 546 2.70 -20.56 -8.03
C ALA A 546 3.88 -21.46 -8.43
N LYS A 547 4.96 -20.87 -8.99
CA LYS A 547 6.16 -21.68 -9.27
C LYS A 547 6.56 -22.33 -7.94
N MET A 548 6.75 -23.64 -7.88
CA MET A 548 7.06 -24.33 -6.62
C MET A 548 8.23 -23.68 -5.86
N VAL A 549 9.17 -23.08 -6.59
CA VAL A 549 10.29 -22.30 -6.06
C VAL A 549 9.83 -21.03 -5.34
N GLN A 550 8.84 -20.30 -5.86
CA GLN A 550 8.26 -19.12 -5.19
C GLN A 550 7.57 -19.51 -3.88
N ALA A 551 6.89 -20.66 -3.87
CA ALA A 551 6.22 -21.18 -2.68
C ALA A 551 7.20 -21.69 -1.60
N LEU A 552 8.36 -22.24 -2.00
CA LEU A 552 9.39 -22.76 -1.08
C LEU A 552 10.35 -21.68 -0.58
N ALA A 553 10.61 -20.67 -1.39
CA ALA A 553 11.52 -19.57 -1.07
C ALA A 553 10.80 -18.30 -0.57
N SER A 554 9.46 -18.33 -0.50
CA SER A 554 8.59 -17.22 -0.09
C SER A 554 8.95 -15.89 -0.78
N ARG A 555 9.23 -15.94 -2.09
CA ARG A 555 9.64 -14.77 -2.88
C ARG A 555 9.39 -14.96 -4.38
N ASP A 556 9.31 -13.86 -5.11
CA ASP A 556 9.42 -13.80 -6.57
C ASP A 556 10.80 -13.33 -7.04
N GLU A 557 10.99 -13.16 -8.35
CA GLU A 557 12.22 -12.67 -8.97
C GLU A 557 12.51 -11.19 -8.64
N GLY A 558 11.51 -10.42 -8.21
CA GLY A 558 11.65 -9.00 -7.86
C GLY A 558 11.26 -8.61 -6.43
N TYR A 559 10.56 -9.48 -5.68
CA TYR A 559 9.99 -9.14 -4.37
C TYR A 559 10.04 -10.32 -3.40
N GLU A 560 10.27 -10.07 -2.11
CA GLU A 560 10.13 -11.06 -1.03
C GLU A 560 8.72 -10.99 -0.44
N TYR A 561 8.10 -12.14 -0.15
CA TYR A 561 6.74 -12.17 0.41
C TYR A 561 6.76 -11.91 1.92
N GLU A 562 5.69 -11.29 2.42
CA GLU A 562 5.59 -10.99 3.85
C GLU A 562 5.42 -12.25 4.70
N GLU A 563 4.57 -13.14 4.22
CA GLU A 563 4.22 -14.40 4.85
C GLU A 563 4.35 -15.56 3.88
N ASP A 564 4.51 -16.76 4.43
CA ASP A 564 4.52 -17.97 3.64
C ASP A 564 3.15 -18.20 2.99
N ILE A 565 3.16 -18.48 1.68
CA ILE A 565 1.95 -18.79 0.89
C ILE A 565 1.11 -19.89 1.55
N TYR A 566 1.76 -20.83 2.23
CA TYR A 566 1.09 -21.90 2.96
C TYR A 566 0.21 -21.39 4.12
N LYS A 567 0.68 -20.40 4.89
CA LYS A 567 -0.08 -19.80 5.99
C LYS A 567 -1.32 -19.09 5.43
N ILE A 568 -1.14 -18.29 4.39
CA ILE A 568 -2.23 -17.60 3.67
C ILE A 568 -3.27 -18.60 3.16
N LYS A 569 -2.83 -19.70 2.54
CA LYS A 569 -3.72 -20.78 2.06
C LYS A 569 -4.58 -21.36 3.18
N ASN A 570 -3.98 -21.69 4.33
CA ASN A 570 -4.74 -22.24 5.45
C ASN A 570 -5.68 -21.21 6.06
N GLN A 571 -5.28 -19.94 6.13
CA GLN A 571 -6.13 -18.86 6.60
C GLN A 571 -7.38 -18.70 5.73
N ILE A 572 -7.24 -18.75 4.40
CA ILE A 572 -8.38 -18.72 3.47
C ILE A 572 -9.32 -19.91 3.74
N TYR A 573 -8.79 -21.13 3.87
CA TYR A 573 -9.64 -22.29 4.19
C TYR A 573 -10.34 -22.15 5.56
N GLN A 574 -9.69 -21.56 6.56
CA GLN A 574 -10.32 -21.28 7.86
C GLN A 574 -11.44 -20.24 7.74
N ASN A 575 -11.24 -19.18 6.96
CA ASN A 575 -12.27 -18.17 6.69
C ASN A 575 -13.49 -18.80 5.98
N ILE A 576 -13.23 -19.70 5.02
CA ILE A 576 -14.29 -20.47 4.37
C ILE A 576 -15.00 -21.36 5.40
N TYR A 577 -14.26 -22.12 6.21
CA TYR A 577 -14.83 -23.00 7.23
C TYR A 577 -15.70 -22.25 8.25
N SER A 578 -15.29 -21.05 8.68
CA SER A 578 -16.08 -20.24 9.62
C SER A 578 -17.37 -19.70 8.99
N SER A 579 -17.34 -19.38 7.69
CA SER A 579 -18.47 -18.79 6.97
C SER A 579 -19.33 -19.80 6.22
N ILE A 580 -18.92 -21.06 6.15
CA ILE A 580 -19.52 -22.11 5.29
C ILE A 580 -21.01 -22.31 5.53
N PHE A 581 -21.47 -22.21 6.78
CA PHE A 581 -22.88 -22.35 7.10
C PHE A 581 -23.73 -21.22 6.53
N ASN A 582 -23.22 -19.99 6.58
CA ASN A 582 -23.87 -18.85 5.95
C ASN A 582 -23.86 -18.97 4.43
N ILE A 583 -22.74 -19.43 3.85
CA ILE A 583 -22.61 -19.69 2.41
C ILE A 583 -23.63 -20.73 1.94
N TYR A 584 -23.77 -21.85 2.66
CA TYR A 584 -24.73 -22.89 2.32
C TYR A 584 -26.19 -22.45 2.47
N LYS A 585 -26.51 -21.65 3.50
CA LYS A 585 -27.86 -21.08 3.65
C LYS A 585 -28.26 -20.20 2.47
N SER A 586 -27.31 -19.47 1.89
CA SER A 586 -27.53 -18.57 0.76
C SER A 586 -27.13 -19.17 -0.59
N LYS A 587 -26.89 -20.49 -0.67
CA LYS A 587 -26.38 -21.14 -1.89
C LYS A 587 -27.25 -20.82 -3.11
N GLY A 588 -26.62 -20.50 -4.23
CA GLY A 588 -27.29 -20.11 -5.47
C GLY A 588 -27.75 -18.65 -5.53
N THR A 589 -27.48 -17.85 -4.50
CA THR A 589 -27.74 -16.40 -4.51
C THR A 589 -26.44 -15.61 -4.59
N GLU A 590 -26.51 -14.35 -5.04
CA GLU A 590 -25.35 -13.44 -5.07
C GLU A 590 -24.65 -13.32 -3.71
N LYS A 591 -25.43 -13.38 -2.63
CA LYS A 591 -24.92 -13.36 -1.25
C LYS A 591 -23.95 -14.51 -0.97
N ALA A 592 -24.17 -15.72 -1.51
CA ALA A 592 -23.22 -16.82 -1.33
C ALA A 592 -21.91 -16.57 -2.07
N PHE A 593 -21.98 -16.10 -3.32
CA PHE A 593 -20.79 -15.79 -4.12
C PHE A 593 -19.98 -14.67 -3.46
N ARG A 594 -20.64 -13.59 -3.01
CA ARG A 594 -20.00 -12.46 -2.32
C ARG A 594 -19.34 -12.89 -1.02
N ASN A 595 -20.03 -13.67 -0.19
CA ASN A 595 -19.47 -14.19 1.06
C ASN A 595 -18.25 -15.09 0.80
N LEU A 596 -18.30 -15.92 -0.25
CA LEU A 596 -17.16 -16.75 -0.63
C LEU A 596 -15.97 -15.91 -1.09
N ILE A 597 -16.17 -14.94 -2.00
CA ILE A 597 -15.12 -14.02 -2.48
C ILE A 597 -14.48 -13.27 -1.31
N ARG A 598 -15.29 -12.78 -0.36
CA ARG A 598 -14.79 -12.12 0.86
C ARG A 598 -13.97 -13.03 1.76
N CYS A 599 -14.21 -14.34 1.77
CA CYS A 599 -13.36 -15.28 2.52
C CYS A 599 -11.92 -15.34 1.98
N PHE A 600 -11.71 -14.99 0.71
CA PHE A 600 -10.39 -14.85 0.08
C PHE A 600 -9.70 -13.51 0.39
N GLY A 601 -10.35 -12.61 1.15
CA GLY A 601 -9.83 -11.26 1.42
C GLY A 601 -9.92 -10.32 0.21
N VAL A 602 -10.72 -10.69 -0.79
CA VAL A 602 -10.95 -9.92 -2.01
C VAL A 602 -12.36 -9.33 -1.95
N ASP A 603 -12.54 -8.11 -2.45
CA ASP A 603 -13.87 -7.49 -2.53
C ASP A 603 -14.56 -7.75 -3.88
N ASP A 604 -15.87 -7.53 -3.92
CA ASP A 604 -16.68 -7.61 -5.15
C ASP A 604 -16.30 -6.54 -6.18
N GLU A 605 -15.54 -5.53 -5.79
CA GLU A 605 -14.93 -4.57 -6.72
C GLU A 605 -13.90 -5.19 -7.68
N LEU A 606 -13.23 -6.27 -7.27
CA LEU A 606 -12.26 -6.95 -8.13
C LEU A 606 -12.92 -7.99 -9.03
N ILE A 607 -13.73 -8.86 -8.41
CA ILE A 607 -14.43 -9.96 -9.08
C ILE A 607 -15.89 -9.55 -9.20
N LYS A 608 -16.25 -9.06 -10.38
CA LYS A 608 -17.62 -8.63 -10.68
C LYS A 608 -18.45 -9.85 -11.01
N ILE A 609 -19.67 -9.87 -10.48
CA ILE A 609 -20.70 -10.86 -10.79
C ILE A 609 -21.67 -10.17 -11.73
N ASN A 610 -21.52 -10.40 -13.03
CA ASN A 610 -22.34 -9.76 -14.05
C ASN A 610 -23.43 -10.72 -14.54
N LEU A 611 -24.66 -10.22 -14.65
CA LEU A 611 -25.78 -10.92 -15.25
C LEU A 611 -26.08 -10.30 -16.61
N TYR A 612 -26.03 -11.11 -17.66
CA TYR A 612 -26.38 -10.71 -19.02
C TYR A 612 -27.65 -11.42 -19.47
N ALA A 613 -28.61 -10.66 -20.00
CA ALA A 613 -29.82 -11.25 -20.57
C ALA A 613 -29.58 -11.71 -22.02
N ASN A 614 -29.94 -12.95 -22.32
CA ASN A 614 -29.70 -13.55 -23.63
C ASN A 614 -30.80 -13.13 -24.62
N ASN A 615 -30.41 -12.42 -25.69
CA ASN A 615 -31.26 -12.01 -26.80
C ASN A 615 -32.58 -11.32 -26.38
N SER A 616 -32.54 -10.54 -25.30
CA SER A 616 -33.69 -9.78 -24.79
C SER A 616 -33.54 -8.30 -25.09
N THR A 617 -34.65 -7.61 -25.37
CA THR A 617 -34.67 -6.15 -25.41
C THR A 617 -34.73 -5.60 -24.00
N TYR A 618 -33.69 -4.86 -23.59
CA TYR A 618 -33.61 -4.22 -22.29
C TYR A 618 -33.85 -2.72 -22.38
N THR A 619 -34.71 -2.18 -21.53
CA THR A 619 -34.87 -0.73 -21.36
C THR A 619 -33.86 -0.24 -20.34
N ILE A 620 -33.02 0.72 -20.72
CA ILE A 620 -32.10 1.38 -19.77
C ILE A 620 -32.93 2.08 -18.69
N ARG A 621 -32.66 1.72 -17.43
CA ARG A 621 -33.25 2.29 -16.22
C ARG A 621 -32.12 2.58 -15.23
N ASP A 622 -32.41 3.39 -14.24
CA ASP A 622 -31.48 3.60 -13.13
C ASP A 622 -31.44 2.34 -12.27
N ASN A 623 -30.36 1.58 -12.41
CA ASN A 623 -30.08 0.39 -11.60
C ASN A 623 -29.02 0.73 -10.56
N TYR A 624 -29.22 0.22 -9.36
CA TYR A 624 -28.30 0.44 -8.25
C TYR A 624 -27.92 -0.87 -7.57
N ARG A 625 -26.65 -0.95 -7.14
CA ARG A 625 -26.12 -2.01 -6.28
C ARG A 625 -25.99 -1.51 -4.86
N TYR A 626 -26.53 -2.25 -3.90
CA TYR A 626 -26.29 -1.95 -2.49
C TYR A 626 -24.88 -2.36 -2.06
N SER A 627 -24.10 -1.38 -1.63
CA SER A 627 -22.77 -1.58 -1.06
C SER A 627 -22.59 -0.75 0.22
N SER A 628 -21.49 -0.99 0.92
CA SER A 628 -21.08 -0.19 2.07
C SER A 628 -19.76 0.48 1.71
N VAL A 629 -19.78 1.79 1.48
CA VAL A 629 -18.57 2.54 1.11
C VAL A 629 -17.92 3.11 2.35
N LYS A 630 -16.59 3.01 2.42
CA LYS A 630 -15.78 3.58 3.48
C LYS A 630 -15.51 5.05 3.16
N GLN A 631 -15.94 5.96 4.02
CA GLN A 631 -15.76 7.39 3.83
C GLN A 631 -15.14 8.06 5.06
N LYS A 632 -14.29 9.05 4.83
CA LYS A 632 -13.70 9.87 5.88
C LYS A 632 -14.56 11.12 6.10
N PHE A 633 -14.88 11.38 7.36
CA PHE A 633 -15.61 12.54 7.83
C PHE A 633 -14.71 13.40 8.70
N ILE A 634 -14.87 14.72 8.62
CA ILE A 634 -14.37 15.62 9.66
C ILE A 634 -15.38 15.64 10.81
N SER A 635 -14.92 15.27 11.99
CA SER A 635 -15.75 15.11 13.18
C SER A 635 -15.62 16.32 14.10
N PHE A 636 -16.68 17.11 14.21
CA PHE A 636 -16.78 18.19 15.21
C PHE A 636 -17.40 17.70 16.53
N ASN A 637 -17.89 16.47 16.58
CA ASN A 637 -18.67 15.89 17.68
C ASN A 637 -17.82 15.51 18.91
N HIS A 638 -17.20 16.50 19.57
CA HIS A 638 -16.53 16.39 20.87
C HIS A 638 -16.27 17.78 21.46
N PRO A 639 -16.24 17.97 22.80
CA PRO A 639 -15.98 19.26 23.45
C PRO A 639 -14.71 19.97 22.96
N ASP A 640 -13.66 19.20 22.66
CA ASP A 640 -12.39 19.73 22.16
C ASP A 640 -12.45 20.27 20.72
N ARG A 641 -13.53 19.98 19.97
CA ARG A 641 -13.65 20.27 18.53
C ARG A 641 -14.92 21.04 18.15
N PHE A 642 -15.80 21.34 19.10
CA PHE A 642 -17.02 22.10 18.82
C PHE A 642 -16.77 23.49 18.23
N ALA A 643 -15.59 24.06 18.51
CA ALA A 643 -15.16 25.37 18.03
C ALA A 643 -14.25 25.30 16.77
N SER A 644 -13.99 24.09 16.25
CA SER A 644 -13.18 23.89 15.05
C SER A 644 -13.97 24.30 13.81
N THR A 645 -13.27 24.87 12.83
CA THR A 645 -13.87 25.34 11.58
C THR A 645 -12.96 25.05 10.41
N LEU A 646 -13.55 24.75 9.27
CA LEU A 646 -12.91 24.53 7.99
C LEU A 646 -13.30 25.67 7.06
N TYR A 647 -12.35 26.29 6.36
CA TYR A 647 -12.67 27.37 5.43
C TYR A 647 -11.68 27.46 4.28
N GLN A 648 -12.09 28.10 3.19
CA GLN A 648 -11.25 28.30 2.01
C GLN A 648 -9.97 29.07 2.36
N TYR A 649 -8.81 28.53 1.99
CA TYR A 649 -7.51 29.15 2.23
C TYR A 649 -6.51 28.69 1.16
N ALA A 650 -5.66 29.61 0.70
CA ALA A 650 -4.69 29.32 -0.33
C ALA A 650 -3.52 28.49 0.23
N ASP A 651 -3.30 27.30 -0.32
CA ASP A 651 -2.19 26.43 0.05
C ASP A 651 -0.87 26.93 -0.58
N PRO A 652 0.14 27.28 0.22
CA PRO A 652 1.44 27.72 -0.29
C PRO A 652 2.19 26.66 -1.10
N GLU A 653 1.89 25.37 -0.91
CA GLU A 653 2.52 24.27 -1.66
C GLU A 653 1.97 24.16 -3.09
N THR A 654 0.76 24.69 -3.34
CA THR A 654 0.08 24.64 -4.63
C THR A 654 -0.05 26.05 -5.24
N PRO A 655 0.79 26.44 -6.23
CA PRO A 655 0.79 27.79 -6.81
C PRO A 655 -0.55 28.24 -7.44
N ASN A 656 -1.40 27.28 -7.84
CA ASN A 656 -2.71 27.52 -8.44
C ASN A 656 -3.86 27.56 -7.41
N SER A 657 -3.53 27.52 -6.10
CA SER A 657 -4.54 27.61 -5.05
C SER A 657 -5.05 29.05 -4.85
N ARG A 658 -6.34 29.20 -4.52
CA ARG A 658 -7.03 30.46 -4.20
C ARG A 658 -7.78 30.33 -2.88
N SER A 659 -7.93 31.45 -2.18
CA SER A 659 -8.53 31.53 -0.84
C SER A 659 -10.02 31.91 -0.84
N PHE A 660 -10.61 32.17 -2.00
CA PHE A 660 -12.03 32.47 -2.19
C PHE A 660 -12.43 32.28 -3.66
N ILE A 661 -13.73 32.12 -3.89
CA ILE A 661 -14.34 32.13 -5.22
C ILE A 661 -14.54 33.58 -5.64
N SER A 662 -13.79 34.04 -6.65
CA SER A 662 -13.83 35.44 -7.09
C SER A 662 -15.10 35.76 -7.85
N GLY A 663 -15.68 36.93 -7.59
CA GLY A 663 -16.74 37.52 -8.42
C GLY A 663 -16.18 38.54 -9.40
N SER A 664 -16.59 38.47 -10.67
CA SER A 664 -16.06 39.30 -11.76
C SER A 664 -16.69 40.68 -11.88
N GLY A 665 -17.82 40.95 -11.21
CA GLY A 665 -18.51 42.23 -11.27
C GLY A 665 -19.68 42.29 -12.25
N GLU A 666 -19.71 41.40 -13.26
CA GLU A 666 -20.58 41.57 -14.43
C GLU A 666 -21.26 40.27 -14.92
N ILE A 667 -20.55 39.14 -14.97
CA ILE A 667 -21.04 37.91 -15.65
C ILE A 667 -21.90 37.04 -14.73
N GLU A 668 -21.67 37.07 -13.43
CA GLU A 668 -22.31 36.17 -12.45
C GLU A 668 -23.78 36.50 -12.17
N GLU A 669 -24.26 37.69 -12.57
CA GLU A 669 -25.64 38.16 -12.33
C GLU A 669 -26.69 37.14 -12.81
N HIS A 670 -26.43 36.47 -13.94
CA HIS A 670 -27.39 35.57 -14.57
C HIS A 670 -27.08 34.07 -14.37
N ILE A 671 -26.01 33.75 -13.65
CA ILE A 671 -25.52 32.38 -13.45
C ILE A 671 -26.07 31.84 -12.14
N PRO A 672 -26.79 30.71 -12.07
CA PRO A 672 -27.22 30.16 -10.80
C PRO A 672 -26.05 29.62 -9.98
N PHE A 673 -26.20 29.61 -8.66
CA PHE A 673 -25.20 29.11 -7.72
C PHE A 673 -25.83 28.07 -6.78
N THR A 674 -25.14 26.94 -6.56
CA THR A 674 -25.55 25.91 -5.60
C THR A 674 -24.40 25.58 -4.65
N LEU A 675 -24.66 25.62 -3.35
CA LEU A 675 -23.78 25.08 -2.30
C LEU A 675 -24.40 23.82 -1.72
N GLU A 676 -23.65 22.72 -1.78
CA GLU A 676 -24.04 21.41 -1.29
C GLU A 676 -23.11 20.93 -0.19
N ALA A 677 -23.64 20.23 0.81
CA ALA A 677 -22.86 19.56 1.83
C ALA A 677 -23.53 18.25 2.28
N GLU A 678 -22.73 17.22 2.48
CA GLU A 678 -23.17 15.96 3.09
C GLU A 678 -22.71 15.87 4.55
N VAL A 679 -23.67 15.53 5.42
CA VAL A 679 -23.54 15.68 6.86
C VAL A 679 -24.18 14.49 7.57
N ILE A 680 -23.52 13.98 8.59
CA ILE A 680 -24.07 13.01 9.54
C ILE A 680 -24.28 13.70 10.88
N PHE A 681 -25.47 13.54 11.44
CA PHE A 681 -25.79 13.97 12.80
C PHE A 681 -25.61 12.79 13.75
N PRO A 682 -24.52 12.77 14.54
CA PRO A 682 -24.16 11.62 15.34
C PRO A 682 -25.08 11.43 16.55
N SER A 683 -25.30 10.19 16.95
CA SER A 683 -26.10 9.89 18.14
C SER A 683 -25.52 10.51 19.40
N LYS A 684 -26.41 11.09 20.23
CA LYS A 684 -26.06 11.66 21.53
C LYS A 684 -26.33 10.60 22.60
N PRO A 685 -25.29 10.02 23.22
CA PRO A 685 -25.48 9.04 24.28
C PRO A 685 -26.17 9.70 25.47
N ASP A 686 -26.96 8.90 26.21
CA ASP A 686 -27.58 9.38 27.44
C ASP A 686 -26.54 9.61 28.54
N LYS A 687 -26.87 10.46 29.52
CA LYS A 687 -25.97 10.76 30.66
C LYS A 687 -25.52 9.53 31.46
N SER A 688 -26.28 8.44 31.38
CA SER A 688 -25.97 7.16 32.02
C SER A 688 -25.07 6.23 31.20
N GLU A 689 -24.83 6.54 29.93
CA GLU A 689 -24.07 5.69 29.01
C GLU A 689 -22.58 6.03 29.01
N GLU A 690 -21.74 5.01 28.80
CA GLU A 690 -20.29 5.17 28.70
C GLU A 690 -19.95 5.87 27.38
N GLY A 691 -19.27 7.03 27.45
CA GLY A 691 -18.98 7.88 26.28
C GLY A 691 -19.77 9.19 26.22
N TRP A 692 -20.61 9.46 27.22
CA TRP A 692 -21.28 10.76 27.37
C TRP A 692 -20.32 11.93 27.52
N TYR A 693 -20.62 13.03 26.83
CA TYR A 693 -20.02 14.35 27.06
C TYR A 693 -21.06 15.45 26.84
N ASP A 694 -20.87 16.59 27.50
CA ASP A 694 -21.83 17.69 27.50
C ASP A 694 -21.81 18.46 26.16
N THR A 695 -22.95 18.48 25.46
CA THR A 695 -23.22 19.41 24.36
C THR A 695 -23.96 20.63 24.89
N TYR A 696 -23.21 21.65 25.30
CA TYR A 696 -23.76 22.77 26.06
C TYR A 696 -24.64 23.76 25.25
N PHE A 697 -24.72 23.60 23.93
CA PHE A 697 -25.42 24.48 22.99
C PHE A 697 -26.56 23.76 22.25
N VAL A 698 -27.53 24.53 21.78
CA VAL A 698 -28.74 24.03 21.11
C VAL A 698 -28.69 24.22 19.59
N THR A 699 -28.03 25.30 19.14
CA THR A 699 -27.84 25.62 17.72
C THR A 699 -26.45 25.19 17.25
N SER A 700 -26.43 24.31 16.26
CA SER A 700 -25.23 23.78 15.63
C SER A 700 -25.07 24.37 14.22
N SER A 701 -23.96 25.04 13.94
CA SER A 701 -23.58 25.48 12.60
C SER A 701 -23.04 24.31 11.79
N VAL A 702 -23.46 24.18 10.54
CA VAL A 702 -23.08 23.06 9.68
C VAL A 702 -22.15 23.53 8.57
N PHE A 703 -22.63 24.42 7.70
CA PHE A 703 -21.84 24.97 6.60
C PHE A 703 -22.44 26.32 6.15
N GLY A 704 -21.65 27.09 5.41
CA GLY A 704 -22.07 28.39 4.93
C GLY A 704 -21.04 29.09 4.05
N MET A 705 -21.30 30.36 3.76
CA MET A 705 -20.36 31.24 3.09
C MET A 705 -20.50 32.68 3.62
N HIS A 706 -19.45 33.47 3.43
CA HIS A 706 -19.41 34.90 3.72
C HIS A 706 -18.67 35.64 2.60
N GLU A 707 -18.85 36.96 2.54
CA GLU A 707 -18.13 37.82 1.60
C GLU A 707 -16.63 37.86 1.90
N ALA A 708 -15.80 37.77 0.85
CA ALA A 708 -14.35 37.93 0.92
C ALA A 708 -13.92 39.27 0.30
N ASP A 709 -12.94 39.94 0.92
CA ASP A 709 -12.30 41.09 0.31
C ASP A 709 -11.34 40.64 -0.81
N SER A 710 -11.72 40.96 -2.06
CA SER A 710 -10.93 40.63 -3.25
C SER A 710 -9.62 41.40 -3.36
N THR A 711 -9.48 42.53 -2.66
CA THR A 711 -8.26 43.35 -2.66
C THR A 711 -7.18 42.81 -1.72
N THR A 712 -7.58 42.08 -0.68
CA THR A 712 -6.68 41.46 0.30
C THR A 712 -7.00 39.96 0.49
N PRO A 713 -6.62 39.08 -0.47
CA PRO A 713 -6.99 37.66 -0.46
C PRO A 713 -6.65 36.85 0.80
N SER A 714 -5.64 37.29 1.56
CA SER A 714 -5.19 36.66 2.80
C SER A 714 -5.98 37.10 4.04
N ASP A 715 -6.81 38.14 3.92
CA ASP A 715 -7.62 38.67 5.01
C ASP A 715 -8.86 37.78 5.23
N ASN A 716 -9.02 37.30 6.45
CA ASN A 716 -10.11 36.43 6.87
C ASN A 716 -11.23 37.20 7.62
N THR A 717 -11.13 38.52 7.70
CA THR A 717 -12.19 39.36 8.26
C THR A 717 -13.40 39.39 7.35
N ILE A 718 -14.59 39.39 7.94
CA ILE A 718 -15.84 39.47 7.18
C ILE A 718 -16.15 40.97 6.97
N PRO A 719 -16.31 41.44 5.72
CA PRO A 719 -16.65 42.84 5.45
C PRO A 719 -17.96 43.24 6.13
N SER A 720 -18.08 44.49 6.58
CA SER A 720 -19.30 44.98 7.24
C SER A 720 -20.53 45.03 6.33
N THR A 721 -20.34 44.87 5.02
CA THR A 721 -21.40 44.85 4.01
C THR A 721 -21.95 43.46 3.69
N ASP A 722 -21.28 42.39 4.15
CA ASP A 722 -21.50 40.96 3.84
C ASP A 722 -22.71 40.65 2.94
N TYR A 723 -22.55 40.81 1.62
CA TYR A 723 -23.66 40.64 0.66
C TYR A 723 -23.98 39.17 0.34
N CYS A 724 -23.09 38.23 0.66
CA CYS A 724 -23.29 36.80 0.39
C CYS A 724 -23.32 35.91 1.64
N GLY A 725 -23.36 36.50 2.83
CA GLY A 725 -23.53 35.80 4.10
C GLY A 725 -24.69 34.80 4.07
N MET A 726 -24.39 33.52 4.27
CA MET A 726 -25.38 32.45 4.27
C MET A 726 -24.89 31.31 5.15
N VAL A 727 -25.71 30.87 6.11
CA VAL A 727 -25.35 29.83 7.07
C VAL A 727 -26.52 28.88 7.30
N VAL A 728 -26.24 27.58 7.20
CA VAL A 728 -27.16 26.50 7.55
C VAL A 728 -26.86 26.05 8.98
N THR A 729 -27.89 26.05 9.82
CA THR A 729 -27.82 25.63 11.21
C THR A 729 -28.85 24.54 11.51
N ALA A 730 -28.49 23.60 12.38
CA ALA A 730 -29.41 22.64 12.99
C ALA A 730 -29.75 23.13 14.40
N VAL A 731 -31.04 23.36 14.65
CA VAL A 731 -31.56 23.89 15.92
C VAL A 731 -32.35 22.80 16.62
N ARG A 732 -31.88 22.37 17.79
CA ARG A 732 -32.60 21.41 18.63
C ARG A 732 -33.68 22.12 19.46
N PRO A 733 -34.77 21.44 19.88
CA PRO A 733 -35.73 22.00 20.83
C PRO A 733 -35.12 22.18 22.22
N ASP A 734 -34.38 21.17 22.67
CA ASP A 734 -33.72 21.07 23.97
C ASP A 734 -32.31 20.50 23.80
N LYS A 735 -31.44 20.67 24.81
CA LYS A 735 -30.03 20.24 24.74
C LYS A 735 -29.84 18.72 24.59
N ASP A 736 -30.77 17.95 25.13
CA ASP A 736 -30.75 16.48 25.14
C ASP A 736 -31.74 15.87 24.13
N SER A 737 -32.37 16.69 23.28
CA SER A 737 -33.30 16.19 22.26
C SER A 737 -32.55 15.63 21.06
N ASN A 738 -33.05 14.51 20.52
CA ASN A 738 -32.57 13.92 19.28
C ASN A 738 -33.17 14.60 18.03
N ASP A 739 -34.21 15.41 18.22
CA ASP A 739 -34.93 16.08 17.15
C ASP A 739 -34.24 17.39 16.76
N ALA A 740 -34.35 17.79 15.50
CA ALA A 740 -33.78 19.06 15.03
C ALA A 740 -34.59 19.72 13.93
N THR A 741 -34.57 21.06 13.90
CA THR A 741 -35.06 21.88 12.79
C THR A 741 -33.88 22.49 12.06
N PHE A 742 -33.81 22.29 10.74
CA PHE A 742 -32.81 22.97 9.91
C PHE A 742 -33.26 24.39 9.57
N VAL A 743 -32.38 25.37 9.78
CA VAL A 743 -32.64 26.80 9.57
C VAL A 743 -31.55 27.40 8.70
N LEU A 744 -31.96 28.07 7.63
CA LEU A 744 -31.11 28.86 6.75
C LEU A 744 -31.23 30.34 7.11
N SER A 745 -30.13 30.94 7.56
CA SER A 745 -29.99 32.38 7.74
C SER A 745 -29.13 32.96 6.62
N SER A 746 -29.53 34.09 6.05
CA SER A 746 -28.73 34.79 5.04
C SER A 746 -28.86 36.30 5.17
N SER A 747 -27.82 37.04 4.79
CA SER A 747 -27.81 38.51 4.82
C SER A 747 -28.79 39.14 3.84
N VAL A 748 -29.17 38.43 2.76
CA VAL A 748 -30.18 38.89 1.78
C VAL A 748 -31.62 38.60 2.19
N LEU A 749 -31.83 37.88 3.30
CA LEU A 749 -33.15 37.54 3.80
C LEU A 749 -33.54 38.45 4.97
N SER A 750 -34.78 38.93 4.97
CA SER A 750 -35.34 39.69 6.11
C SER A 750 -35.64 38.81 7.33
N ALA A 751 -35.85 37.50 7.13
CA ALA A 751 -36.05 36.50 8.17
C ALA A 751 -35.48 35.14 7.74
N PRO A 752 -34.94 34.34 8.67
CA PRO A 752 -34.42 33.02 8.35
C PRO A 752 -35.53 32.05 7.93
N ILE A 753 -35.19 31.11 7.05
CA ILE A 753 -36.11 30.10 6.51
C ILE A 753 -35.88 28.80 7.27
N SER A 754 -36.95 28.19 7.77
CA SER A 754 -36.88 26.90 8.49
C SER A 754 -37.47 25.77 7.64
N SER A 755 -36.87 24.59 7.72
CA SER A 755 -37.28 23.35 7.04
C SER A 755 -38.74 22.98 7.29
N SER A 756 -39.19 23.06 8.55
CA SER A 756 -40.61 22.92 8.90
C SER A 756 -40.96 23.66 10.21
N ALA A 757 -42.26 23.78 10.49
CA ALA A 757 -42.75 24.39 11.73
C ALA A 757 -42.56 23.49 12.97
N LEU A 758 -42.32 22.19 12.78
CA LEU A 758 -42.02 21.21 13.83
C LEU A 758 -40.59 20.66 13.66
N PRO A 759 -39.94 20.21 14.75
CA PRO A 759 -38.69 19.47 14.66
C PRO A 759 -38.88 18.18 13.86
N ILE A 760 -37.88 17.82 13.05
CA ILE A 760 -37.81 16.50 12.41
C ILE A 760 -37.33 15.52 13.48
N GLU A 761 -38.03 14.40 13.62
CA GLU A 761 -37.74 13.36 14.61
C GLU A 761 -36.42 12.63 14.28
N ASP A 762 -35.69 12.21 15.32
CA ASP A 762 -34.54 11.29 15.23
C ASP A 762 -33.37 11.75 14.32
N VAL A 763 -33.20 13.07 14.13
CA VAL A 763 -32.07 13.62 13.36
C VAL A 763 -30.73 13.19 13.97
N TYR A 764 -30.58 13.29 15.29
CA TYR A 764 -29.37 12.88 16.01
C TYR A 764 -29.37 11.38 16.37
N GLU A 765 -29.61 10.50 15.39
CA GLU A 765 -29.47 9.04 15.51
C GLU A 765 -28.48 8.45 14.48
N ASN A 766 -27.36 9.14 14.23
CA ASN A 766 -26.41 8.80 13.14
C ASN A 766 -27.05 8.83 11.75
N THR A 767 -28.02 9.72 11.54
CA THR A 767 -28.68 9.89 10.24
C THR A 767 -27.83 10.72 9.28
N LYS A 768 -27.86 10.37 7.99
CA LYS A 768 -27.16 11.07 6.91
C LYS A 768 -28.11 12.00 6.18
N TRP A 769 -27.70 13.26 6.05
CA TRP A 769 -28.43 14.31 5.35
C TRP A 769 -27.56 14.95 4.27
N ASN A 770 -28.14 15.14 3.09
CA ASN A 770 -27.55 15.93 2.02
C ASN A 770 -28.34 17.23 1.89
N PHE A 771 -27.65 18.36 2.04
CA PHE A 771 -28.24 19.69 1.96
C PHE A 771 -27.79 20.40 0.70
N ALA A 772 -28.70 21.13 0.06
CA ALA A 772 -28.42 22.00 -1.05
C ALA A 772 -29.11 23.36 -0.86
N VAL A 773 -28.32 24.42 -0.91
CA VAL A 773 -28.82 25.80 -0.92
C VAL A 773 -28.51 26.41 -2.28
N ARG A 774 -29.53 26.96 -2.94
CA ARG A 774 -29.46 27.35 -4.36
C ARG A 774 -30.01 28.74 -4.56
N MET A 775 -29.28 29.57 -5.31
CA MET A 775 -29.71 30.90 -5.72
C MET A 775 -29.83 30.94 -7.24
N ARG A 776 -30.95 31.45 -7.76
CA ARG A 776 -31.15 31.64 -9.21
C ARG A 776 -32.02 32.86 -9.51
N PRO A 777 -31.87 33.49 -10.69
CA PRO A 777 -32.85 34.45 -11.19
C PRO A 777 -34.24 33.80 -11.36
N ALA A 778 -35.33 34.53 -11.14
CA ALA A 778 -36.69 33.99 -11.26
C ALA A 778 -36.98 33.40 -12.66
N LYS A 779 -36.41 33.97 -13.72
CA LYS A 779 -36.57 33.53 -15.12
C LYS A 779 -35.59 32.46 -15.61
N TRP A 780 -34.73 31.92 -14.76
CA TRP A 780 -33.83 30.81 -15.13
C TRP A 780 -34.61 29.65 -15.79
N PRO A 781 -34.19 29.12 -16.96
CA PRO A 781 -32.90 29.30 -17.65
C PRO A 781 -32.86 30.39 -18.74
N PHE A 782 -33.82 31.32 -18.77
CA PHE A 782 -33.90 32.40 -19.77
C PHE A 782 -33.68 33.78 -19.12
N PRO A 783 -32.45 34.11 -18.69
CA PRO A 783 -32.18 35.29 -17.89
C PRO A 783 -32.37 36.62 -18.64
N ASP A 784 -32.17 36.65 -19.96
CA ASP A 784 -32.22 37.92 -20.71
C ASP A 784 -32.66 37.70 -22.19
N TYR A 785 -33.68 38.44 -22.65
CA TYR A 785 -34.24 38.46 -24.02
C TYR A 785 -35.14 37.30 -24.52
N ILE A 786 -36.42 37.32 -24.11
CA ILE A 786 -37.51 36.96 -25.03
C ILE A 786 -38.25 38.24 -25.43
N SER A 787 -37.91 38.76 -26.62
CA SER A 787 -38.64 39.83 -27.29
C SER A 787 -40.13 39.44 -27.41
N GLY A 788 -40.98 40.05 -26.58
CA GLY A 788 -42.43 39.80 -26.56
C GLY A 788 -43.06 39.61 -25.18
N SER A 789 -42.28 39.46 -24.11
CA SER A 789 -42.78 39.29 -22.72
C SER A 789 -42.83 40.58 -21.89
N VAL A 790 -42.81 41.75 -22.53
CA VAL A 790 -43.07 43.02 -21.83
C VAL A 790 -44.54 43.04 -21.44
N LEU A 791 -44.83 42.90 -20.14
CA LEU A 791 -46.13 43.27 -19.61
C LEU A 791 -46.44 44.68 -20.11
N LYS A 792 -47.61 44.80 -20.73
CA LYS A 792 -48.12 45.98 -21.41
C LYS A 792 -48.41 47.07 -20.38
N ASP A 793 -47.39 47.69 -19.81
CA ASP A 793 -47.56 48.90 -19.02
C ASP A 793 -47.44 50.13 -19.93
N THR A 794 -48.36 51.04 -19.69
CA THR A 794 -48.70 52.28 -20.40
C THR A 794 -47.54 53.29 -20.37
N HIS A 795 -46.43 53.01 -21.08
CA HIS A 795 -45.32 53.96 -21.15
C HIS A 795 -45.45 54.92 -22.36
N PRO A 796 -45.32 56.24 -22.17
CA PRO A 796 -45.23 57.20 -23.28
C PRO A 796 -43.99 56.94 -24.15
N ILE A 797 -44.15 57.11 -25.47
CA ILE A 797 -43.08 57.00 -26.46
C ILE A 797 -41.99 58.06 -26.19
N GLY A 798 -40.75 57.61 -25.98
CA GLY A 798 -39.56 58.49 -25.90
C GLY A 798 -38.65 58.30 -24.69
N THR A 799 -38.92 57.34 -23.81
CA THR A 799 -38.08 56.99 -22.65
C THR A 799 -37.32 55.69 -22.93
N PRO A 800 -36.03 55.54 -22.55
CA PRO A 800 -35.27 54.31 -22.76
C PRO A 800 -36.00 53.10 -22.14
N PRO A 801 -35.89 51.89 -22.74
CA PRO A 801 -36.56 50.71 -22.22
C PRO A 801 -36.14 50.46 -20.77
N HIS A 802 -37.12 50.34 -19.87
CA HIS A 802 -36.88 49.90 -18.50
C HIS A 802 -36.26 48.50 -18.53
N THR A 803 -35.10 48.35 -17.88
CA THR A 803 -34.55 47.05 -17.50
C THR A 803 -35.61 46.32 -16.66
N PRO A 804 -36.00 45.08 -16.98
CA PRO A 804 -36.88 44.31 -16.12
C PRO A 804 -36.10 43.96 -14.84
N ASN A 805 -36.33 44.69 -13.75
CA ASN A 805 -35.77 44.35 -12.44
C ASN A 805 -36.53 43.13 -11.92
N GLU A 806 -35.94 41.95 -12.02
CA GLU A 806 -36.57 40.69 -11.59
C GLU A 806 -35.91 40.11 -10.36
N ASP A 807 -36.74 39.59 -9.47
CA ASP A 807 -36.34 39.02 -8.19
C ASP A 807 -35.59 37.68 -8.38
N TYR A 808 -34.78 37.34 -7.39
CA TYR A 808 -34.08 36.06 -7.28
C TYR A 808 -34.87 35.09 -6.40
N ILE A 809 -34.62 33.80 -6.56
CA ILE A 809 -35.21 32.74 -5.74
C ILE A 809 -34.07 32.00 -5.04
N LEU A 810 -34.17 31.95 -3.71
CA LEU A 810 -33.32 31.17 -2.82
C LEU A 810 -34.07 29.90 -2.41
N ASP A 811 -33.61 28.74 -2.87
CA ASP A 811 -34.16 27.43 -2.54
C ASP A 811 -33.27 26.74 -1.49
N PHE A 812 -33.88 26.17 -0.45
CA PHE A 812 -33.24 25.30 0.53
C PHE A 812 -33.87 23.90 0.48
N TYR A 813 -33.06 22.92 0.11
CA TYR A 813 -33.46 21.52 -0.01
C TYR A 813 -32.59 20.64 0.90
N GLY A 814 -33.23 19.70 1.59
CA GLY A 814 -32.53 18.66 2.35
C GLY A 814 -33.21 17.32 2.16
N VAL A 815 -32.40 16.27 2.06
CA VAL A 815 -32.89 14.90 1.85
C VAL A 815 -32.09 13.89 2.69
N GLN A 816 -32.81 12.94 3.27
CA GLN A 816 -32.28 11.75 3.91
C GLN A 816 -32.59 10.53 3.05
N MET A 817 -31.55 9.92 2.52
CA MET A 817 -31.64 8.67 1.75
C MET A 817 -31.10 7.51 2.60
N VAL A 818 -31.87 6.44 2.70
CA VAL A 818 -31.41 5.15 3.22
C VAL A 818 -31.38 4.19 2.03
N GLN A 819 -30.18 3.95 1.51
CA GLN A 819 -29.96 3.20 0.27
C GLN A 819 -30.71 3.87 -0.91
N ASP A 820 -31.70 3.19 -1.51
CA ASP A 820 -32.50 3.74 -2.63
C ASP A 820 -33.79 4.44 -2.16
N PHE A 821 -34.15 4.28 -0.87
CA PHE A 821 -35.39 4.82 -0.31
C PHE A 821 -35.18 6.23 0.27
N LYS A 822 -36.03 7.17 -0.15
CA LYS A 822 -36.13 8.51 0.44
C LYS A 822 -36.94 8.42 1.72
N GLN A 823 -36.30 8.59 2.87
CA GLN A 823 -36.96 8.52 4.17
C GLN A 823 -37.63 9.85 4.49
N ASP A 824 -36.84 10.93 4.54
CA ASP A 824 -37.30 12.28 4.85
C ASP A 824 -36.75 13.30 3.84
N SER A 825 -37.52 14.36 3.58
CA SER A 825 -37.06 15.48 2.74
C SER A 825 -37.86 16.75 2.98
N PHE A 826 -37.26 17.90 2.72
CA PHE A 826 -37.95 19.19 2.71
C PHE A 826 -37.46 20.06 1.56
N HIS A 827 -38.32 20.95 1.08
CA HIS A 827 -38.00 21.94 0.05
C HIS A 827 -38.70 23.26 0.39
N VAL A 828 -37.93 24.29 0.72
CA VAL A 828 -38.46 25.61 1.08
C VAL A 828 -37.80 26.68 0.23
N SER A 829 -38.56 27.67 -0.23
CA SER A 829 -38.04 28.74 -1.09
C SER A 829 -38.45 30.12 -0.59
N ALA A 830 -37.62 31.12 -0.87
CA ALA A 830 -37.92 32.54 -0.63
C ALA A 830 -37.53 33.41 -1.83
N SER A 831 -38.27 34.50 -2.04
CA SER A 831 -37.90 35.52 -3.02
C SER A 831 -36.93 36.54 -2.41
N VAL A 832 -35.87 36.87 -3.13
CA VAL A 832 -34.88 37.90 -2.79
C VAL A 832 -35.03 39.06 -3.78
N SER A 833 -34.92 40.29 -3.30
CA SER A 833 -35.03 41.47 -4.17
C SER A 833 -33.97 41.45 -5.28
N HIS A 834 -34.26 42.06 -6.43
CA HIS A 834 -33.30 42.15 -7.52
C HIS A 834 -31.93 42.74 -7.10
N GLU A 835 -31.92 43.79 -6.28
CA GLU A 835 -30.70 44.47 -5.84
C GLU A 835 -29.85 43.59 -4.92
N ASP A 836 -30.48 42.97 -3.91
CA ASP A 836 -29.79 42.09 -2.96
C ASP A 836 -29.30 40.81 -3.66
N GLY A 837 -30.12 40.24 -4.54
CA GLY A 837 -29.76 39.05 -5.32
C GLY A 837 -28.59 39.31 -6.25
N LYS A 838 -28.57 40.44 -6.97
CA LYS A 838 -27.44 40.86 -7.80
C LYS A 838 -26.15 40.98 -6.98
N ASN A 839 -26.20 41.65 -5.82
CA ASN A 839 -25.04 41.80 -4.94
C ASN A 839 -24.56 40.45 -4.40
N PHE A 840 -25.47 39.52 -4.08
CA PHE A 840 -25.12 38.16 -3.71
C PHE A 840 -24.36 37.45 -4.82
N MET A 841 -24.85 37.50 -6.06
CA MET A 841 -24.24 36.78 -7.19
C MET A 841 -22.85 37.32 -7.53
N VAL A 842 -22.68 38.65 -7.54
CA VAL A 842 -21.47 39.34 -7.98
C VAL A 842 -20.36 39.40 -6.92
N SER A 843 -20.69 39.30 -5.63
CA SER A 843 -19.68 39.35 -4.55
C SER A 843 -18.77 38.12 -4.52
N SER A 844 -17.53 38.31 -4.04
CA SER A 844 -16.56 37.23 -3.84
C SER A 844 -16.96 36.39 -2.63
N LYS A 845 -16.99 35.06 -2.77
CA LYS A 845 -17.56 34.13 -1.78
C LYS A 845 -16.46 33.30 -1.13
N ARG A 846 -16.46 33.23 0.20
CA ARG A 846 -15.63 32.31 0.97
C ARG A 846 -16.47 31.25 1.66
N VAL A 847 -16.31 30.00 1.24
CA VAL A 847 -17.03 28.85 1.80
C VAL A 847 -16.38 28.41 3.11
N PHE A 848 -17.20 28.02 4.09
CA PHE A 848 -16.77 27.40 5.34
C PHE A 848 -17.70 26.24 5.77
N ALA A 849 -17.17 25.36 6.61
CA ALA A 849 -17.87 24.23 7.19
C ALA A 849 -17.45 24.04 8.66
N GLY A 850 -18.39 23.64 9.52
CA GLY A 850 -18.19 23.55 10.96
C GLY A 850 -18.63 24.80 11.71
N ALA A 851 -17.91 25.15 12.77
CA ALA A 851 -18.29 26.23 13.68
C ALA A 851 -18.29 27.60 12.98
N GLN A 852 -19.32 28.41 13.25
CA GLN A 852 -19.42 29.78 12.77
C GLN A 852 -18.73 30.73 13.76
N ARG A 853 -17.89 31.62 13.23
CA ARG A 853 -17.12 32.59 14.00
C ARG A 853 -17.49 34.02 13.63
N ALA A 854 -17.10 34.98 14.46
CA ALA A 854 -17.35 36.41 14.19
C ALA A 854 -16.52 36.93 13.00
N ASP A 855 -15.28 36.43 12.88
CA ASP A 855 -14.51 36.44 11.64
C ASP A 855 -13.99 35.02 11.42
N ILE A 856 -13.73 34.65 10.18
CA ILE A 856 -13.48 33.25 9.78
C ILE A 856 -12.31 32.62 10.55
N SER A 857 -11.29 33.42 10.92
CA SER A 857 -10.14 32.98 11.73
C SER A 857 -10.02 33.67 13.09
N SER A 858 -11.05 34.37 13.59
CA SER A 858 -10.97 35.03 14.91
C SER A 858 -11.35 34.07 16.02
N ALA A 859 -10.84 34.29 17.24
CA ALA A 859 -11.16 33.45 18.40
C ALA A 859 -12.63 33.59 18.88
N ALA A 860 -13.36 34.63 18.45
CA ALA A 860 -14.75 34.84 18.83
C ALA A 860 -15.70 33.90 18.06
N LEU A 861 -16.55 33.19 18.79
CA LEU A 861 -17.42 32.15 18.27
C LEU A 861 -18.88 32.63 18.30
N THR A 862 -19.61 32.42 17.20
CA THR A 862 -21.04 32.72 17.07
C THR A 862 -21.87 31.47 17.36
N HIS A 863 -21.58 30.37 16.64
CA HIS A 863 -22.27 29.08 16.78
C HIS A 863 -21.25 27.93 16.72
N ASN A 864 -21.38 26.96 17.62
CA ASN A 864 -20.58 25.73 17.63
C ASN A 864 -21.07 24.75 16.54
N CYS A 865 -20.28 23.72 16.24
CA CYS A 865 -20.69 22.59 15.41
C CYS A 865 -20.55 21.27 16.18
N ASP A 866 -21.50 20.35 16.02
CA ASP A 866 -21.43 18.99 16.55
C ASP A 866 -21.71 17.89 15.50
N ALA A 867 -21.78 18.28 14.23
CA ALA A 867 -22.00 17.36 13.13
C ALA A 867 -20.71 16.69 12.66
N LYS A 868 -20.83 15.66 11.83
CA LYS A 868 -19.74 15.07 11.05
C LYS A 868 -19.96 15.45 9.59
N ILE A 869 -18.97 16.05 8.93
CA ILE A 869 -19.10 16.52 7.54
C ILE A 869 -18.26 15.65 6.62
N SER A 870 -18.86 15.23 5.50
CA SER A 870 -18.31 14.27 4.53
C SER A 870 -17.64 14.97 3.35
N ASN A 871 -18.37 15.91 2.77
CA ASN A 871 -17.96 16.70 1.62
C ASN A 871 -18.67 18.05 1.63
N VAL A 872 -18.09 19.00 0.89
CA VAL A 872 -18.69 20.29 0.59
C VAL A 872 -18.39 20.62 -0.86
N ALA A 873 -19.41 20.96 -1.63
CA ALA A 873 -19.28 21.26 -3.04
C ALA A 873 -19.99 22.56 -3.42
N ALA A 874 -19.38 23.33 -4.31
CA ALA A 874 -19.97 24.55 -4.85
C ALA A 874 -20.03 24.50 -6.38
N TRP A 875 -21.17 24.93 -6.92
CA TRP A 875 -21.47 24.85 -8.34
C TRP A 875 -21.92 26.21 -8.88
N TYR A 876 -21.43 26.59 -10.05
CA TYR A 876 -22.11 27.56 -10.91
C TYR A 876 -23.15 26.85 -11.78
N ASN A 877 -24.10 26.20 -11.13
CA ASN A 877 -25.23 25.55 -11.77
C ASN A 877 -26.38 25.49 -10.76
N TYR A 878 -27.60 25.42 -11.28
CA TYR A 878 -28.77 25.02 -10.49
C TYR A 878 -28.88 23.50 -10.51
N ILE A 879 -28.35 22.85 -9.49
CA ILE A 879 -28.46 21.39 -9.33
C ILE A 879 -29.88 21.08 -8.87
N GLY A 880 -30.66 20.34 -9.67
CA GLY A 880 -32.05 20.01 -9.39
C GLY A 880 -32.22 19.01 -8.24
N ASN A 881 -33.45 18.91 -7.69
CA ASN A 881 -33.74 17.99 -6.59
C ASN A 881 -33.40 16.53 -6.91
N LYS A 882 -33.60 16.09 -8.16
CA LYS A 882 -33.29 14.72 -8.56
C LYS A 882 -31.78 14.42 -8.62
N GLU A 883 -30.97 15.42 -8.92
CA GLU A 883 -29.51 15.28 -8.92
C GLU A 883 -28.99 15.22 -7.49
N ILE A 884 -29.50 16.08 -6.59
CA ILE A 884 -29.18 15.98 -5.15
C ILE A 884 -29.68 14.66 -4.55
N ASP A 885 -30.84 14.16 -4.97
CA ASP A 885 -31.29 12.82 -4.58
C ASP A 885 -30.31 11.73 -5.05
N ALA A 886 -29.71 11.88 -6.23
CA ALA A 886 -28.71 10.96 -6.75
C ALA A 886 -27.38 11.03 -5.98
N HIS A 887 -26.89 12.24 -5.67
CA HIS A 887 -25.72 12.44 -4.80
C HIS A 887 -25.96 11.89 -3.38
N ALA A 888 -27.20 11.98 -2.88
CA ALA A 888 -27.55 11.42 -1.57
C ALA A 888 -27.62 9.88 -1.58
N ARG A 889 -28.01 9.27 -2.70
CA ARG A 889 -28.05 7.79 -2.89
C ARG A 889 -26.66 7.20 -2.97
N ASP A 890 -25.83 7.73 -3.87
CA ASP A 890 -24.45 7.34 -4.09
C ASP A 890 -23.52 8.44 -3.60
N ILE A 891 -22.88 8.18 -2.46
CA ILE A 891 -21.99 9.14 -1.79
C ILE A 891 -20.78 9.57 -2.63
N SER A 892 -20.40 8.74 -3.59
CA SER A 892 -19.27 9.01 -4.49
C SER A 892 -19.70 9.71 -5.78
N ASN A 893 -21.01 9.81 -6.03
CA ASN A 893 -21.54 10.43 -7.23
C ASN A 893 -21.73 11.93 -7.02
N MET A 894 -21.00 12.71 -7.82
CA MET A 894 -21.15 14.17 -7.92
C MET A 894 -21.42 14.56 -9.38
N GLY A 895 -22.09 13.68 -10.13
CA GLY A 895 -22.41 13.87 -11.54
C GLY A 895 -23.62 14.77 -11.75
N VAL A 896 -23.64 15.49 -12.87
CA VAL A 896 -24.79 16.33 -13.27
C VAL A 896 -25.63 15.63 -14.31
N LYS A 897 -26.86 16.10 -14.48
CA LYS A 897 -27.75 15.71 -15.56
C LYS A 897 -27.19 16.24 -16.89
N ASN A 898 -27.20 15.41 -17.93
CA ASN A 898 -26.73 15.78 -19.28
C ASN A 898 -25.37 16.54 -19.28
N PRO A 899 -24.26 15.91 -18.86
CA PRO A 899 -22.99 16.59 -18.56
C PRO A 899 -22.38 17.41 -19.71
N LEU A 900 -22.70 17.10 -20.98
CA LEU A 900 -22.22 17.84 -22.15
C LEU A 900 -23.11 18.99 -22.61
N GLU A 901 -24.36 19.06 -22.16
CA GLU A 901 -25.26 20.11 -22.64
C GLU A 901 -24.75 21.48 -22.16
N PRO A 902 -24.69 22.47 -23.06
CA PRO A 902 -24.24 23.79 -22.67
C PRO A 902 -25.31 24.48 -21.80
N ILE A 903 -24.89 25.05 -20.68
CA ILE A 903 -25.81 25.62 -19.68
C ILE A 903 -26.17 27.08 -19.96
N TYR A 904 -25.22 27.92 -20.40
CA TYR A 904 -25.40 29.37 -20.55
C TYR A 904 -25.77 29.84 -21.96
N ILE A 905 -26.47 29.02 -22.74
CA ILE A 905 -26.78 29.34 -24.16
C ILE A 905 -27.56 30.66 -24.32
N PHE A 906 -28.41 30.97 -23.34
CA PHE A 906 -29.30 32.13 -23.34
C PHE A 906 -28.75 33.30 -22.52
N ASP A 907 -27.49 33.22 -22.09
CA ASP A 907 -26.80 34.32 -21.42
C ASP A 907 -26.17 35.28 -22.45
N LYS A 908 -26.22 36.59 -22.19
CA LYS A 908 -25.72 37.62 -23.12
C LYS A 908 -24.18 37.64 -23.23
N ASP A 909 -23.47 37.27 -22.16
CA ASP A 909 -22.01 37.37 -22.08
C ASP A 909 -21.34 36.01 -22.32
N LEU A 910 -21.97 34.92 -21.86
CA LEU A 910 -21.48 33.54 -21.97
C LEU A 910 -22.13 32.73 -23.10
N GLY A 911 -23.19 33.21 -23.76
CA GLY A 911 -23.87 32.49 -24.84
C GLY A 911 -23.03 32.25 -26.10
N THR A 912 -21.86 32.89 -26.22
CA THR A 912 -20.91 32.66 -27.33
C THR A 912 -19.99 31.45 -27.10
N VAL A 913 -19.89 30.95 -25.87
CA VAL A 913 -19.02 29.84 -25.47
C VAL A 913 -19.87 28.70 -24.92
N ALA A 914 -19.77 27.52 -25.52
CA ALA A 914 -20.50 26.34 -25.05
C ALA A 914 -19.80 25.72 -23.83
N ILE A 915 -20.20 26.14 -22.62
CA ILE A 915 -19.70 25.60 -21.35
C ILE A 915 -20.55 24.38 -20.95
N PRO A 916 -19.96 23.17 -20.88
CA PRO A 916 -20.64 21.95 -20.43
C PRO A 916 -21.05 22.02 -18.96
N GLN A 917 -22.18 21.42 -18.60
CA GLN A 917 -22.64 21.37 -17.20
C GLN A 917 -21.63 20.68 -16.26
N ALA A 918 -20.91 19.65 -16.72
CA ALA A 918 -19.92 18.94 -15.89
C ALA A 918 -18.70 19.78 -15.47
N GLU A 919 -18.47 20.91 -16.14
CA GLU A 919 -17.33 21.83 -15.88
C GLU A 919 -17.77 23.01 -15.00
N THR A 920 -19.00 22.99 -14.48
CA THR A 920 -19.54 24.05 -13.60
C THR A 920 -19.23 23.81 -12.12
N LEU A 921 -18.67 22.65 -11.77
CA LEU A 921 -18.21 22.34 -10.42
C LEU A 921 -16.99 23.22 -10.09
N LEU A 922 -17.13 24.10 -9.11
CA LEU A 922 -16.07 25.04 -8.71
C LEU A 922 -15.15 24.45 -7.66
N LEU A 923 -15.78 23.84 -6.65
CA LEU A 923 -15.15 23.38 -5.42
C LEU A 923 -15.70 21.99 -5.11
N HIS A 924 -14.83 21.06 -4.77
CA HIS A 924 -15.21 19.81 -4.15
C HIS A 924 -14.16 19.40 -3.12
N TRP A 925 -14.50 19.63 -1.85
CA TRP A 925 -13.72 19.12 -0.74
C TRP A 925 -14.16 17.71 -0.41
N ASP A 926 -13.28 16.75 -0.71
CA ASP A 926 -13.31 15.46 -0.03
C ASP A 926 -12.28 15.46 1.11
N PHE A 927 -12.54 14.66 2.15
CA PHE A 927 -11.61 14.51 3.27
C PHE A 927 -10.77 13.24 3.15
N SER A 928 -10.61 12.70 1.94
CA SER A 928 -9.94 11.42 1.71
C SER A 928 -8.44 11.48 2.06
N GLN A 929 -7.79 12.63 1.83
CA GLN A 929 -6.37 12.85 2.07
C GLN A 929 -6.04 13.26 3.52
N VAL A 930 -7.04 13.64 4.32
CA VAL A 930 -6.82 14.07 5.71
C VAL A 930 -6.58 12.85 6.60
N THR A 931 -5.58 12.92 7.48
CA THR A 931 -5.18 11.84 8.40
C THR A 931 -5.20 12.27 9.86
N SER A 932 -4.65 13.45 10.18
CA SER A 932 -4.66 14.05 11.51
C SER A 932 -4.59 15.58 11.43
N SER A 933 -4.79 16.27 12.55
CA SER A 933 -4.34 17.65 12.68
C SER A 933 -2.81 17.73 12.65
N GLY A 934 -2.28 18.88 12.22
CA GLY A 934 -0.84 19.14 12.16
C GLY A 934 -0.20 19.36 13.54
N LEU A 935 1.03 19.86 13.50
CA LEU A 935 1.75 20.28 14.70
C LEU A 935 1.16 21.57 15.28
N GLU A 936 1.55 21.90 16.51
CA GLU A 936 1.18 23.15 17.18
C GLU A 936 1.47 24.36 16.28
N SER A 937 0.49 25.25 16.11
CA SER A 937 0.62 26.46 15.30
C SER A 937 1.67 27.44 15.84
N SER A 938 2.04 27.30 17.11
CA SER A 938 3.16 27.96 17.78
C SER A 938 3.57 27.13 19.00
N PRO A 939 4.84 27.12 19.42
CA PRO A 939 5.29 26.34 20.57
C PRO A 939 4.47 26.67 21.84
N GLY A 940 3.80 25.66 22.42
CA GLY A 940 2.93 25.81 23.59
C GLY A 940 1.49 26.21 23.28
N SER A 941 1.11 26.27 22.01
CA SER A 941 -0.27 26.49 21.57
C SER A 941 -1.05 25.18 21.58
N VAL A 942 -2.30 25.23 22.06
CA VAL A 942 -3.24 24.10 22.00
C VAL A 942 -3.98 23.99 20.66
N ASP A 943 -3.57 24.78 19.66
CA ASP A 943 -4.18 24.85 18.34
C ASP A 943 -3.24 24.31 17.25
N ALA A 944 -3.79 23.48 16.37
CA ALA A 944 -3.13 22.89 15.22
C ALA A 944 -4.02 22.95 13.98
N LYS A 945 -3.33 23.03 12.84
CA LYS A 945 -3.94 23.26 11.53
C LYS A 945 -3.78 22.05 10.64
N TYR A 946 -4.68 21.87 9.68
CA TYR A 946 -4.53 20.90 8.58
C TYR A 946 -5.09 21.48 7.29
N THR A 947 -4.57 21.02 6.15
CA THR A 947 -5.03 21.44 4.82
C THR A 947 -5.97 20.39 4.22
N VAL A 948 -6.88 20.84 3.38
CA VAL A 948 -7.80 19.99 2.61
C VAL A 948 -7.65 20.35 1.14
N ALA A 949 -7.42 19.33 0.33
CA ALA A 949 -7.28 19.47 -1.11
C ALA A 949 -8.64 19.68 -1.79
N ASP A 950 -8.62 20.36 -2.93
CA ASP A 950 -9.78 20.53 -3.79
C ASP A 950 -9.68 19.59 -5.00
N ILE A 951 -10.73 18.81 -5.25
CA ILE A 951 -10.76 17.76 -6.26
C ILE A 951 -11.46 18.20 -7.55
N SER A 952 -12.26 19.27 -7.50
CA SER A 952 -13.17 19.62 -8.59
C SER A 952 -12.50 20.13 -9.87
N SER A 953 -11.28 20.66 -9.82
CA SER A 953 -10.65 21.29 -10.99
C SER A 953 -9.18 21.67 -10.68
N GLY A 954 -8.25 22.00 -11.58
CA GLY A 954 -8.16 22.16 -13.04
C GLY A 954 -6.71 22.61 -13.36
N SER A 955 -6.21 22.41 -14.59
CA SER A 955 -4.83 22.77 -14.95
C SER A 955 -4.75 24.22 -15.40
N VAL A 956 -3.75 24.99 -14.93
CA VAL A 956 -3.48 26.36 -15.40
C VAL A 956 -3.40 26.43 -16.94
N ALA A 957 -2.98 25.35 -17.59
CA ALA A 957 -2.94 25.25 -19.06
C ALA A 957 -4.34 25.36 -19.73
N ASN A 958 -5.41 25.01 -19.02
CA ASN A 958 -6.79 25.02 -19.50
C ASN A 958 -7.55 26.33 -19.23
N VAL A 959 -6.96 27.31 -18.53
CA VAL A 959 -7.60 28.61 -18.27
C VAL A 959 -8.04 29.33 -19.56
N SER A 960 -7.33 29.08 -20.68
CA SER A 960 -7.66 29.64 -22.00
C SER A 960 -8.73 28.87 -22.78
N ARG A 961 -9.23 27.74 -22.24
CA ARG A 961 -10.23 26.87 -22.89
C ARG A 961 -11.59 27.55 -23.02
N TYR A 962 -11.96 28.34 -22.01
CA TYR A 962 -13.19 29.12 -21.96
C TYR A 962 -12.86 30.62 -21.97
N ASN A 963 -13.86 31.48 -21.78
CA ASN A 963 -13.64 32.91 -21.60
C ASN A 963 -12.66 33.14 -20.42
N SER A 964 -11.79 34.15 -20.53
CA SER A 964 -10.76 34.48 -19.53
C SER A 964 -11.29 34.68 -18.13
N ILE A 965 -12.56 35.05 -17.99
CA ILE A 965 -13.23 35.23 -16.68
C ILE A 965 -13.67 33.88 -16.11
N PHE A 966 -14.42 33.07 -16.87
CA PHE A 966 -14.90 31.77 -16.42
C PHE A 966 -13.75 30.79 -16.14
N GLY A 967 -12.77 30.70 -17.06
CA GLY A 967 -11.60 29.85 -16.89
C GLY A 967 -10.71 30.25 -15.70
N ALA A 968 -10.69 31.53 -15.31
CA ALA A 968 -9.94 31.99 -14.14
C ALA A 968 -10.58 31.59 -12.80
N ILE A 969 -11.87 31.24 -12.79
CA ILE A 969 -12.62 30.81 -11.60
C ILE A 969 -12.72 29.29 -11.52
N THR A 970 -12.96 28.63 -12.66
CA THR A 970 -13.19 27.18 -12.69
C THR A 970 -11.91 26.37 -12.74
N GLU A 971 -10.81 26.82 -13.37
CA GLU A 971 -9.58 26.01 -13.56
C GLU A 971 -8.50 26.28 -12.48
N VAL A 972 -8.90 26.82 -11.33
CA VAL A 972 -8.04 27.08 -10.16
C VAL A 972 -8.45 26.17 -9.00
N HIS A 973 -7.53 25.89 -8.08
CA HIS A 973 -7.84 25.09 -6.90
C HIS A 973 -8.35 25.97 -5.78
N HIS A 974 -9.47 25.60 -5.16
CA HIS A 974 -10.01 26.29 -3.99
C HIS A 974 -9.79 25.44 -2.73
N THR A 975 -8.54 25.33 -2.28
CA THR A 975 -8.20 24.49 -1.12
C THR A 975 -8.80 25.03 0.19
N ALA A 976 -8.89 24.16 1.20
CA ALA A 976 -9.36 24.53 2.53
C ALA A 976 -8.29 24.37 3.61
N ARG A 977 -8.51 25.03 4.76
CA ARG A 977 -7.73 24.83 5.98
C ARG A 977 -8.66 24.66 7.18
N GLY A 978 -8.35 23.68 8.02
CA GLY A 978 -9.01 23.47 9.30
C GLY A 978 -8.18 24.07 10.44
N ASP A 979 -8.81 24.90 11.26
CA ASP A 979 -8.18 25.58 12.42
C ASP A 979 -8.92 25.19 13.73
N TYR A 980 -8.31 25.49 14.89
CA TYR A 980 -8.81 25.22 16.24
C TYR A 980 -8.96 23.74 16.58
N ASN A 981 -7.96 22.93 16.25
CA ASN A 981 -7.91 21.51 16.59
C ASN A 981 -6.77 21.23 17.57
N LEU A 982 -6.90 20.18 18.38
CA LEU A 982 -5.79 19.74 19.22
C LEU A 982 -4.59 19.28 18.36
N PRO A 983 -3.34 19.50 18.81
CA PRO A 983 -2.15 19.08 18.06
C PRO A 983 -2.04 17.57 17.87
N SER A 984 -1.66 17.14 16.65
CA SER A 984 -1.41 15.73 16.30
C SER A 984 -2.55 14.76 16.65
N SER A 985 -3.79 15.23 16.59
CA SER A 985 -4.98 14.45 16.93
C SER A 985 -5.53 13.73 15.71
N THR A 986 -5.55 12.40 15.75
CA THR A 986 -6.18 11.55 14.73
C THR A 986 -7.72 11.56 14.84
N LYS A 987 -8.28 12.06 15.95
CA LYS A 987 -9.73 12.09 16.21
C LYS A 987 -10.47 13.17 15.41
N VAL A 988 -9.76 14.03 14.68
CA VAL A 988 -10.36 14.99 13.74
C VAL A 988 -11.04 14.25 12.58
N VAL A 989 -10.47 13.11 12.17
CA VAL A 989 -11.01 12.27 11.10
C VAL A 989 -11.77 11.09 11.73
N SER A 990 -13.06 10.96 11.39
CA SER A 990 -13.87 9.78 11.68
C SER A 990 -14.01 8.96 10.41
N VAL A 991 -13.72 7.66 10.48
CA VAL A 991 -13.94 6.75 9.35
C VAL A 991 -15.25 6.03 9.59
N GLU A 992 -16.21 6.23 8.68
CA GLU A 992 -17.53 5.61 8.77
C GLU A 992 -17.76 4.69 7.55
N TYR A 993 -18.54 3.63 7.75
CA TYR A 993 -18.99 2.73 6.70
C TYR A 993 -20.46 3.00 6.41
N ILE A 994 -20.74 3.62 5.27
CA ILE A 994 -22.08 4.08 4.95
C ILE A 994 -22.75 3.13 3.96
N PRO A 995 -23.96 2.62 4.26
CA PRO A 995 -24.74 1.88 3.29
C PRO A 995 -25.20 2.84 2.19
N THR A 996 -24.80 2.56 0.95
CA THR A 996 -25.05 3.42 -0.21
C THR A 996 -25.51 2.57 -1.40
N ALA A 997 -26.29 3.17 -2.28
CA ALA A 997 -26.79 2.54 -3.50
C ALA A 997 -25.95 3.05 -4.68
N VAL A 998 -24.92 2.27 -5.04
CA VAL A 998 -23.96 2.64 -6.10
C VAL A 998 -24.58 2.39 -7.47
N GLN A 999 -24.39 3.34 -8.38
CA GLN A 999 -24.91 3.28 -9.73
C GLN A 999 -24.22 2.17 -10.56
N GLU A 1000 -24.99 1.31 -11.23
CA GLU A 1000 -24.43 0.23 -12.06
C GLU A 1000 -24.26 0.63 -13.53
N LEU A 1001 -23.45 -0.16 -14.26
CA LEU A 1001 -23.30 -0.01 -15.71
C LEU A 1001 -24.63 -0.31 -16.43
N PRO A 1002 -24.96 0.42 -17.52
CA PRO A 1002 -26.23 0.25 -18.23
C PRO A 1002 -26.43 -1.14 -18.87
N GLU A 1003 -25.35 -1.91 -19.02
CA GLU A 1003 -25.32 -3.22 -19.68
C GLU A 1003 -25.55 -4.37 -18.71
N VAL A 1004 -25.29 -4.14 -17.43
CA VAL A 1004 -25.40 -5.13 -16.37
C VAL A 1004 -26.81 -5.11 -15.81
N GLN A 1005 -27.42 -6.28 -15.67
CA GLN A 1005 -28.71 -6.42 -14.99
C GLN A 1005 -28.47 -6.94 -13.58
N ASN A 1006 -29.26 -6.47 -12.61
CA ASN A 1006 -29.15 -6.94 -11.24
C ASN A 1006 -30.25 -7.99 -10.92
N SER A 1007 -29.87 -9.02 -10.18
CA SER A 1007 -30.77 -10.06 -9.69
C SER A 1007 -31.80 -9.53 -8.68
N SER A 1008 -31.43 -8.50 -7.88
CA SER A 1008 -32.33 -7.89 -6.89
C SER A 1008 -33.52 -7.19 -7.53
N ASP A 1009 -33.38 -6.77 -8.78
CA ASP A 1009 -34.35 -5.94 -9.50
C ASP A 1009 -35.28 -6.75 -10.42
N MET A 1010 -35.12 -8.09 -10.44
CA MET A 1010 -35.97 -9.02 -11.20
C MET A 1010 -37.37 -9.19 -10.60
N ILE A 1011 -37.58 -8.80 -9.33
CA ILE A 1011 -38.87 -8.88 -8.65
C ILE A 1011 -39.30 -7.47 -8.24
N LYS A 1012 -40.23 -6.87 -9.00
CA LYS A 1012 -40.84 -5.58 -8.66
C LYS A 1012 -42.30 -5.76 -8.27
N LEU A 1013 -42.69 -5.26 -7.09
CA LEU A 1013 -44.09 -5.09 -6.71
C LEU A 1013 -44.62 -3.84 -7.43
N LEU A 1014 -45.31 -4.03 -8.55
CA LEU A 1014 -45.90 -2.94 -9.31
C LEU A 1014 -47.32 -2.63 -8.79
N SER A 1015 -47.69 -1.35 -8.79
CA SER A 1015 -49.01 -0.87 -8.36
C SER A 1015 -50.11 -1.06 -9.40
N ARG A 1016 -49.76 -1.47 -10.63
CA ARG A 1016 -50.68 -1.81 -11.72
C ARG A 1016 -50.19 -3.07 -12.45
N ASP A 1017 -51.08 -4.06 -12.61
CA ASP A 1017 -50.81 -5.33 -13.31
C ASP A 1017 -50.58 -5.18 -14.83
N ASP A 1018 -51.08 -4.10 -15.44
CA ASP A 1018 -51.12 -3.95 -16.91
C ASP A 1018 -49.79 -3.53 -17.57
N GLU A 1019 -48.74 -3.19 -16.81
CA GLU A 1019 -47.47 -2.72 -17.40
C GLU A 1019 -46.51 -3.84 -17.83
N ILE A 1020 -46.75 -5.11 -17.46
CA ILE A 1020 -45.85 -6.24 -17.82
C ILE A 1020 -46.56 -7.42 -18.49
N PHE A 1021 -47.85 -7.68 -18.25
CA PHE A 1021 -48.53 -8.80 -18.88
C PHE A 1021 -49.16 -8.45 -20.24
N THR A 1022 -48.32 -8.11 -21.23
CA THR A 1022 -48.75 -8.23 -22.64
C THR A 1022 -48.68 -9.69 -23.07
N SER A 1023 -49.56 -10.13 -23.98
CA SER A 1023 -49.61 -11.53 -24.46
C SER A 1023 -48.36 -12.01 -25.21
N ASP A 1024 -47.32 -11.17 -25.33
CA ASP A 1024 -46.08 -11.40 -26.07
C ASP A 1024 -44.82 -11.46 -25.18
N THR A 1025 -44.92 -11.43 -23.84
CA THR A 1025 -43.74 -11.56 -22.98
C THR A 1025 -43.21 -13.00 -22.97
N ARG A 1026 -42.00 -13.19 -23.50
CA ARG A 1026 -41.28 -14.48 -23.48
C ARG A 1026 -40.38 -14.55 -22.24
N PRO A 1027 -40.20 -15.74 -21.62
CA PRO A 1027 -39.16 -15.94 -20.61
C PRO A 1027 -37.80 -15.56 -21.18
N THR A 1028 -37.02 -14.77 -20.44
CA THR A 1028 -35.66 -14.40 -20.80
C THR A 1028 -34.67 -15.31 -20.08
N ASP A 1029 -33.77 -15.94 -20.83
CA ASP A 1029 -32.65 -16.69 -20.24
C ASP A 1029 -31.54 -15.72 -19.83
N TYR A 1030 -30.93 -15.97 -18.67
CA TYR A 1030 -29.83 -15.17 -18.14
C TYR A 1030 -28.52 -15.95 -18.12
N PHE A 1031 -27.43 -15.26 -18.41
CA PHE A 1031 -26.07 -15.78 -18.37
C PHE A 1031 -25.29 -15.08 -17.23
N PHE A 1032 -24.72 -15.87 -16.33
CA PHE A 1032 -23.88 -15.37 -15.24
C PHE A 1032 -22.41 -15.41 -15.60
N ALA A 1033 -21.71 -14.29 -15.44
CA ALA A 1033 -20.28 -14.21 -15.65
C ALA A 1033 -19.57 -13.73 -14.37
N PHE A 1034 -18.50 -14.43 -14.00
CA PHE A 1034 -17.55 -13.95 -13.00
C PHE A 1034 -16.37 -13.33 -13.76
N GLU A 1035 -16.19 -12.03 -13.62
CA GLU A 1035 -15.29 -11.27 -14.47
C GLU A 1035 -14.33 -10.40 -13.67
N LYS A 1036 -13.07 -10.42 -14.09
CA LYS A 1036 -12.06 -9.43 -13.70
C LYS A 1036 -11.83 -8.52 -14.89
N SER A 1037 -12.18 -7.25 -14.76
CA SER A 1037 -12.02 -6.28 -15.85
C SER A 1037 -11.56 -4.94 -15.29
N MET A 1038 -10.34 -4.54 -15.67
CA MET A 1038 -9.83 -3.18 -15.38
C MET A 1038 -10.72 -2.12 -16.04
N TYR A 1039 -11.22 -2.40 -17.24
CA TYR A 1039 -12.07 -1.48 -18.01
C TYR A 1039 -13.48 -1.34 -17.40
N ALA A 1040 -13.99 -2.36 -16.72
CA ALA A 1040 -15.24 -2.25 -15.97
C ALA A 1040 -15.10 -1.28 -14.80
N THR A 1041 -14.00 -1.34 -14.04
CA THR A 1041 -13.71 -0.37 -12.97
C THR A 1041 -13.57 1.06 -13.52
N ILE A 1042 -12.87 1.23 -14.64
CA ILE A 1042 -12.79 2.54 -15.32
C ILE A 1042 -14.18 3.02 -15.76
N SER A 1043 -15.02 2.10 -16.24
CA SER A 1043 -16.38 2.42 -16.67
C SER A 1043 -17.28 2.84 -15.51
N GLU A 1044 -17.15 2.22 -14.34
CA GLU A 1044 -17.87 2.63 -13.11
C GLU A 1044 -17.48 4.06 -12.72
N GLU A 1045 -16.20 4.42 -12.76
CA GLU A 1045 -15.75 5.81 -12.53
C GLU A 1045 -16.25 6.79 -13.61
N MET A 1046 -16.33 6.37 -14.87
CA MET A 1046 -16.92 7.19 -15.94
C MET A 1046 -18.41 7.46 -15.72
N VAL A 1047 -19.16 6.50 -15.17
CA VAL A 1047 -20.60 6.65 -14.91
C VAL A 1047 -20.87 7.69 -13.83
N LYS A 1048 -19.97 7.89 -12.86
CA LYS A 1048 -20.07 8.95 -11.83
C LYS A 1048 -20.04 10.38 -12.39
N MET A 1049 -19.72 10.58 -13.67
CA MET A 1049 -19.89 11.87 -14.34
C MET A 1049 -21.37 12.24 -14.57
N PHE A 1050 -22.28 11.26 -14.45
CA PHE A 1050 -23.71 11.42 -14.68
C PHE A 1050 -24.48 11.29 -13.37
N ALA A 1051 -25.44 12.18 -13.14
CA ALA A 1051 -26.36 12.05 -12.01
C ALA A 1051 -27.18 10.75 -12.09
N THR A 1052 -27.63 10.36 -13.29
CA THR A 1052 -28.48 9.18 -13.52
C THR A 1052 -28.08 8.44 -14.81
N ILE A 1053 -28.28 7.11 -14.87
CA ILE A 1053 -27.94 6.31 -16.05
C ILE A 1053 -28.92 6.64 -17.18
N THR A 1054 -30.16 7.01 -16.86
CA THR A 1054 -31.17 7.33 -17.88
C THR A 1054 -30.72 8.43 -18.84
N ASP A 1055 -29.90 9.38 -18.40
CA ASP A 1055 -29.32 10.43 -19.25
C ASP A 1055 -28.34 9.86 -20.30
N PHE A 1056 -27.71 8.72 -20.02
CA PHE A 1056 -26.82 8.02 -20.96
C PHE A 1056 -27.52 7.63 -22.27
N ASN A 1057 -28.84 7.40 -22.23
CA ASN A 1057 -29.65 7.10 -23.42
C ASN A 1057 -29.61 8.24 -24.45
N ASN A 1058 -29.54 9.48 -24.00
CA ASN A 1058 -29.52 10.64 -24.90
C ASN A 1058 -28.22 10.72 -25.73
N LEU A 1059 -27.10 10.18 -25.23
CA LEU A 1059 -25.79 10.28 -25.90
C LEU A 1059 -25.74 9.51 -27.23
N TRP A 1060 -26.54 8.46 -27.38
CA TRP A 1060 -26.52 7.61 -28.58
C TRP A 1060 -27.91 7.37 -29.19
N GLY A 1061 -28.99 7.51 -28.41
CA GLY A 1061 -30.37 7.31 -28.85
C GLY A 1061 -30.97 8.47 -29.66
N GLN A 1062 -30.35 9.66 -29.67
CA GLN A 1062 -30.85 10.79 -30.43
C GLN A 1062 -30.90 10.51 -31.96
N PRO A 1063 -31.97 10.93 -32.68
CA PRO A 1063 -32.11 10.67 -34.12
C PRO A 1063 -30.92 11.17 -34.97
N VAL A 1064 -30.28 12.25 -34.54
CA VAL A 1064 -29.10 12.83 -35.20
C VAL A 1064 -27.93 11.83 -35.24
N ASN A 1065 -27.81 10.99 -34.22
CA ASN A 1065 -26.76 10.00 -34.14
C ASN A 1065 -27.00 8.81 -35.08
N ARG A 1066 -28.20 8.59 -35.64
CA ARG A 1066 -28.45 7.46 -36.56
C ARG A 1066 -27.50 7.43 -37.77
N TYR A 1067 -27.24 8.58 -38.37
CA TYR A 1067 -26.49 8.67 -39.64
C TYR A 1067 -25.06 9.21 -39.48
N ARG A 1068 -24.64 9.64 -38.29
CA ARG A 1068 -23.24 10.07 -38.04
C ARG A 1068 -22.31 8.84 -38.04
N LEU A 1069 -21.05 9.00 -38.47
CA LEU A 1069 -20.07 7.90 -38.47
C LEU A 1069 -19.63 7.48 -37.05
N GLU A 1070 -19.63 8.42 -36.11
CA GLU A 1070 -19.22 8.22 -34.71
C GLU A 1070 -20.20 8.92 -33.74
N TYR A 1071 -20.09 8.59 -32.45
CA TYR A 1071 -20.78 9.31 -31.37
C TYR A 1071 -19.86 10.40 -30.82
N LYS A 1072 -20.00 11.62 -31.34
CA LYS A 1072 -19.13 12.75 -30.97
C LYS A 1072 -19.19 13.06 -29.48
N ASP A 1073 -20.38 12.98 -28.90
CA ASP A 1073 -20.63 13.30 -27.49
C ASP A 1073 -19.90 12.30 -26.57
N LEU A 1074 -19.95 11.00 -26.88
CA LEU A 1074 -19.18 9.99 -26.14
C LEU A 1074 -17.67 10.22 -26.23
N SER A 1075 -17.15 10.59 -27.42
CA SER A 1075 -15.73 10.89 -27.58
C SER A 1075 -15.30 12.12 -26.77
N LYS A 1076 -16.17 13.13 -26.63
CA LYS A 1076 -15.85 14.34 -25.88
C LYS A 1076 -15.87 14.09 -24.36
N LEU A 1077 -16.84 13.33 -23.87
CA LEU A 1077 -16.87 12.88 -22.46
C LEU A 1077 -15.66 12.04 -22.11
N ARG A 1078 -15.26 11.12 -23.00
CA ARG A 1078 -14.03 10.33 -22.82
C ARG A 1078 -12.80 11.23 -22.69
N GLN A 1079 -12.68 12.26 -23.53
CA GLN A 1079 -11.59 13.21 -23.43
C GLN A 1079 -11.60 13.92 -22.07
N MET A 1080 -12.76 14.42 -21.63
CA MET A 1080 -12.89 15.11 -20.33
C MET A 1080 -12.50 14.22 -19.15
N PHE A 1081 -12.88 12.94 -19.19
CA PHE A 1081 -12.50 11.98 -18.16
C PHE A 1081 -10.98 11.78 -18.10
N PHE A 1082 -10.35 11.43 -19.23
CA PHE A 1082 -8.92 11.13 -19.24
C PHE A 1082 -8.03 12.37 -19.04
N GLU A 1083 -8.53 13.58 -19.28
CA GLU A 1083 -7.83 14.82 -18.90
C GLU A 1083 -7.66 14.96 -17.38
N ARG A 1084 -8.56 14.35 -16.58
CA ARG A 1084 -8.48 14.34 -15.11
C ARG A 1084 -7.64 13.18 -14.56
N VAL A 1085 -7.34 12.16 -15.38
CA VAL A 1085 -6.57 10.98 -14.96
C VAL A 1085 -5.07 11.24 -15.15
N SER A 1086 -4.31 11.22 -14.06
CA SER A 1086 -2.86 11.49 -14.08
C SER A 1086 -1.99 10.29 -14.46
N ASN A 1087 -2.46 9.06 -14.24
CA ASN A 1087 -1.69 7.84 -14.48
C ASN A 1087 -2.18 7.07 -15.71
N THR A 1088 -1.28 6.34 -16.37
CA THR A 1088 -1.65 5.44 -17.48
C THR A 1088 -1.94 4.04 -16.94
N PRO A 1089 -3.18 3.54 -17.03
CA PRO A 1089 -3.51 2.19 -16.56
C PRO A 1089 -2.76 1.13 -17.39
N ASP A 1090 -2.12 0.18 -16.71
CA ASP A 1090 -1.35 -0.90 -17.32
C ASP A 1090 -2.03 -2.25 -17.05
N ILE A 1091 -2.55 -2.85 -18.12
CA ILE A 1091 -3.29 -4.12 -18.04
C ILE A 1091 -2.41 -5.30 -17.64
N ASP A 1092 -1.15 -5.31 -18.04
CA ASP A 1092 -0.25 -6.43 -17.77
C ASP A 1092 0.03 -6.48 -16.27
N LYS A 1093 0.28 -5.32 -15.65
CA LYS A 1093 0.41 -5.20 -14.19
C LYS A 1093 -0.85 -5.62 -13.46
N TYR A 1094 -2.03 -5.24 -13.95
CA TYR A 1094 -3.31 -5.63 -13.35
C TYR A 1094 -3.50 -7.15 -13.35
N ILE A 1095 -3.26 -7.81 -14.49
CA ILE A 1095 -3.41 -9.27 -14.61
C ILE A 1095 -2.33 -10.00 -13.81
N GLU A 1096 -1.07 -9.55 -13.83
CA GLU A 1096 0.02 -10.15 -13.07
C GLU A 1096 -0.24 -10.10 -11.56
N TYR A 1097 -0.75 -8.97 -11.06
CA TYR A 1097 -1.09 -8.80 -9.65
C TYR A 1097 -2.19 -9.77 -9.18
N TYR A 1098 -3.17 -10.08 -10.03
CA TYR A 1098 -4.31 -10.94 -9.67
C TYR A 1098 -4.24 -12.37 -10.24
N LYS A 1099 -3.08 -12.78 -10.75
CA LYS A 1099 -2.84 -14.09 -11.36
C LYS A 1099 -3.25 -15.25 -10.44
N TRP A 1100 -2.99 -15.13 -9.15
CA TRP A 1100 -3.13 -16.24 -8.19
C TRP A 1100 -4.57 -16.55 -7.76
N PHE A 1101 -5.50 -15.63 -8.02
CA PHE A 1101 -6.89 -15.74 -7.62
C PHE A 1101 -7.77 -16.46 -8.65
N ASP A 1102 -7.28 -16.76 -9.86
CA ASP A 1102 -8.15 -17.12 -10.98
C ASP A 1102 -8.74 -18.55 -10.92
N GLN A 1103 -7.89 -19.57 -10.83
CA GLN A 1103 -8.33 -20.96 -11.00
C GLN A 1103 -9.02 -21.57 -9.78
N ALA A 1104 -8.53 -21.27 -8.58
CA ALA A 1104 -9.01 -21.93 -7.37
C ALA A 1104 -10.37 -21.36 -6.92
N ILE A 1105 -10.55 -20.05 -7.03
CA ILE A 1105 -11.83 -19.38 -6.79
C ILE A 1105 -12.86 -19.82 -7.82
N GLY A 1106 -12.49 -19.87 -9.11
CA GLY A 1106 -13.39 -20.33 -10.18
C GLY A 1106 -14.03 -21.69 -9.89
N LYS A 1107 -13.22 -22.68 -9.49
CA LYS A 1107 -13.72 -24.02 -9.11
C LYS A 1107 -14.66 -23.99 -7.92
N MET A 1108 -14.36 -23.21 -6.89
CA MET A 1108 -15.21 -23.09 -5.71
C MET A 1108 -16.53 -22.34 -6.02
N LEU A 1109 -16.49 -21.32 -6.87
CA LEU A 1109 -17.67 -20.58 -7.31
C LEU A 1109 -18.62 -21.48 -8.10
N LEU A 1110 -18.10 -22.32 -9.01
CA LEU A 1110 -18.91 -23.28 -9.76
C LEU A 1110 -19.75 -24.19 -8.87
N GLU A 1111 -19.24 -24.64 -7.72
CA GLU A 1111 -20.01 -25.48 -6.79
C GLU A 1111 -21.22 -24.75 -6.18
N MET A 1112 -21.19 -23.43 -6.16
CA MET A 1112 -22.22 -22.57 -5.60
C MET A 1112 -23.31 -22.20 -6.62
N ILE A 1113 -23.03 -22.33 -7.92
CA ILE A 1113 -23.99 -22.02 -9.00
C ILE A 1113 -25.07 -23.11 -9.09
N PRO A 1114 -26.36 -22.75 -9.23
CA PRO A 1114 -27.40 -23.73 -9.50
C PRO A 1114 -27.19 -24.40 -10.86
N ALA A 1115 -27.33 -25.73 -10.94
CA ALA A 1115 -27.09 -26.49 -12.16
C ALA A 1115 -27.99 -26.10 -13.37
N SER A 1116 -29.10 -25.40 -13.13
CA SER A 1116 -30.02 -24.94 -14.18
C SER A 1116 -29.60 -23.63 -14.85
N VAL A 1117 -28.59 -22.94 -14.31
CA VAL A 1117 -28.17 -21.62 -14.75
C VAL A 1117 -27.00 -21.74 -15.74
N GLN A 1118 -27.04 -20.97 -16.83
CA GLN A 1118 -25.89 -20.85 -17.73
C GLN A 1118 -24.89 -19.87 -17.12
N SER A 1119 -23.65 -20.32 -16.95
CA SER A 1119 -22.58 -19.48 -16.39
C SER A 1119 -21.25 -19.71 -17.10
N THR A 1120 -20.27 -18.84 -16.84
CA THR A 1120 -18.88 -19.10 -17.19
C THR A 1120 -18.35 -20.34 -16.47
N GLU A 1121 -17.47 -21.11 -17.13
CA GLU A 1121 -16.82 -22.31 -16.55
C GLU A 1121 -15.74 -21.95 -15.52
N SER A 1122 -15.27 -20.71 -15.50
CA SER A 1122 -14.27 -20.21 -14.56
C SER A 1122 -14.43 -18.70 -14.41
N LEU A 1123 -13.66 -18.12 -13.50
CA LEU A 1123 -13.38 -16.70 -13.49
C LEU A 1123 -12.66 -16.32 -14.79
N VAL A 1124 -13.09 -15.23 -15.43
CA VAL A 1124 -12.60 -14.78 -16.73
C VAL A 1124 -11.95 -13.40 -16.59
N ASN A 1125 -10.77 -13.22 -17.18
CA ASN A 1125 -10.17 -11.90 -17.35
C ASN A 1125 -10.76 -11.27 -18.62
N THR A 1126 -11.65 -10.29 -18.46
CA THR A 1126 -12.37 -9.66 -19.57
C THR A 1126 -11.64 -8.39 -20.00
N VAL A 1127 -11.40 -8.28 -21.30
CA VAL A 1127 -10.84 -7.09 -21.95
C VAL A 1127 -11.87 -6.58 -22.94
N GLU A 1128 -12.53 -5.49 -22.56
CA GLU A 1128 -13.61 -4.87 -23.34
C GLU A 1128 -13.40 -3.36 -23.46
N SER A 1129 -14.10 -2.76 -24.41
CA SER A 1129 -14.15 -1.30 -24.52
C SER A 1129 -14.89 -0.72 -23.32
N HIS A 1130 -14.37 0.37 -22.77
CA HIS A 1130 -15.05 1.06 -21.68
C HIS A 1130 -16.38 1.68 -22.15
N VAL A 1131 -17.26 2.06 -21.23
CA VAL A 1131 -18.66 2.47 -21.52
C VAL A 1131 -18.78 3.62 -22.54
N LEU A 1132 -17.84 4.58 -22.53
CA LEU A 1132 -17.77 5.70 -23.49
C LEU A 1132 -17.11 5.37 -24.84
N GLU A 1133 -16.60 4.15 -25.05
CA GLU A 1133 -15.93 3.68 -26.28
C GLU A 1133 -16.82 2.78 -27.16
N ARG A 1134 -18.13 3.05 -27.14
CA ARG A 1134 -19.11 2.20 -27.81
C ARG A 1134 -18.99 2.25 -29.34
N ASN A 1135 -18.85 1.07 -29.95
CA ASN A 1135 -18.83 0.91 -31.40
C ASN A 1135 -20.21 1.19 -32.02
N LYS A 1136 -20.19 1.79 -33.22
CA LYS A 1136 -21.40 2.24 -33.91
C LYS A 1136 -21.72 1.42 -35.16
N TYR A 1137 -22.99 1.05 -35.32
CA TYR A 1137 -23.49 0.51 -36.57
C TYR A 1137 -23.85 1.63 -37.55
N TRP A 1138 -23.24 1.63 -38.74
CA TRP A 1138 -23.47 2.67 -39.74
C TRP A 1138 -24.76 2.40 -40.52
N THR A 1139 -25.77 3.24 -40.30
CA THR A 1139 -26.93 3.28 -41.19
C THR A 1139 -26.67 4.26 -42.32
N LYS A 1140 -26.71 3.77 -43.56
CA LYS A 1140 -26.54 4.62 -44.74
C LYS A 1140 -27.76 5.54 -44.88
N TYR A 1141 -27.53 6.78 -45.31
CA TYR A 1141 -28.63 7.67 -45.65
C TYR A 1141 -29.50 7.03 -46.75
N PRO A 1142 -30.83 7.10 -46.64
CA PRO A 1142 -31.70 6.65 -47.71
C PRO A 1142 -31.46 7.52 -48.94
N SER A 1143 -30.86 6.95 -49.99
CA SER A 1143 -30.72 7.59 -51.31
C SER A 1143 -32.01 7.41 -52.11
N MET A 1144 -32.20 8.19 -53.19
CA MET A 1144 -33.36 8.01 -54.10
C MET A 1144 -33.47 6.59 -54.68
N GLU A 1145 -32.36 5.84 -54.73
CA GLU A 1145 -32.31 4.44 -55.16
C GLU A 1145 -32.88 3.47 -54.11
N MET A 1146 -33.01 3.91 -52.85
CA MET A 1146 -33.65 3.17 -51.75
C MET A 1146 -35.14 3.51 -51.61
N LYS A 1147 -35.72 4.28 -52.54
CA LYS A 1147 -37.17 4.51 -52.59
C LYS A 1147 -37.84 3.16 -52.84
N GLY A 1148 -38.57 2.65 -51.83
CA GLY A 1148 -39.45 1.49 -52.03
C GLY A 1148 -40.42 1.77 -53.17
N THR A 1149 -40.89 0.71 -53.84
CA THR A 1149 -41.95 0.81 -54.85
C THR A 1149 -43.10 1.65 -54.31
N ASP A 1150 -43.54 2.65 -55.09
CA ASP A 1150 -44.70 3.46 -54.72
C ASP A 1150 -45.86 2.50 -54.37
N PRO A 1151 -46.58 2.71 -53.25
CA PRO A 1151 -47.60 1.77 -52.81
C PRO A 1151 -48.65 1.59 -53.93
N GLU A 1152 -48.78 0.37 -54.46
CA GLU A 1152 -49.69 0.03 -55.57
C GLU A 1152 -51.19 0.08 -55.20
N SER A 1153 -51.56 0.56 -54.01
CA SER A 1153 -52.95 0.65 -53.59
C SER A 1153 -53.31 2.06 -53.13
N GLY A 1154 -54.20 2.70 -53.87
CA GLY A 1154 -54.89 3.91 -53.43
C GLY A 1154 -55.71 3.62 -52.18
N LEU A 1155 -55.88 4.65 -51.35
CA LEU A 1155 -56.81 4.69 -50.21
C LEU A 1155 -58.23 4.33 -50.69
N GLU A 1156 -58.69 3.10 -50.44
CA GLU A 1156 -60.12 2.78 -50.51
C GLU A 1156 -60.78 3.20 -49.18
N GLY A 1157 -61.88 3.95 -49.29
CA GLY A 1157 -62.66 4.39 -48.13
C GLY A 1157 -63.35 3.22 -47.42
N ILE A 1158 -63.50 3.35 -46.09
CA ILE A 1158 -64.03 2.37 -45.12
C ILE A 1158 -65.33 1.65 -45.54
N HIS A 1159 -66.12 2.18 -46.47
CA HIS A 1159 -67.42 1.62 -46.85
C HIS A 1159 -67.39 0.43 -47.83
N ARG A 1160 -66.22 -0.08 -48.25
CA ARG A 1160 -66.13 -1.24 -49.16
C ARG A 1160 -65.73 -2.57 -48.50
N LEU A 1161 -65.46 -2.59 -47.19
CA LEU A 1161 -65.07 -3.80 -46.45
C LEU A 1161 -66.26 -4.53 -45.77
N THR A 1162 -67.49 -4.15 -46.09
CA THR A 1162 -68.70 -4.86 -45.66
C THR A 1162 -69.64 -5.10 -46.84
N GLU A 1163 -69.28 -6.08 -47.67
CA GLU A 1163 -70.20 -6.98 -48.39
C GLU A 1163 -69.53 -8.34 -48.57
#